data_AF-A0AAW1NC67-F1
#
_entry.id   AF-A0AAW1NC67-F1
#
_cell.length_a   1.000
_cell.length_b   1.000
_cell.length_c   1.000
_cell.angle_alpha   90.00
_cell.angle_beta   90.00
_cell.angle_gamma   90.00
#
_symmetry.space_group_name_H-M   'P 1'
#
loop_
_entity.id
_entity.type
_entity.pdbx_description
1 polymer ?
#
loop_
_entity_poly.entity_id
_entity_poly.type
_entity_poly.pdbx_seq_one_letter_code
_entity_poly.pdbx_strand_id
1 'polypeptide(L)'
;MIARNEFRMKKQTKAAVHIQAKWRSYHANAYYRKLCKAALVTQCGWRSRVARRELRNLKMAARETGALKEAKDKLEKRVEELTWRLQLEKRLRTDLEEAKAKENILLQEALRARQLELEEAKAMIIKEREAARRAIEEAPPVIKETPVIVEDTAKIDSLTSELETVKALLQSESQSKEEVKKSYSEVVTKNEDLMKQLEEAVTKASELQDSMQRLEEKVSNLESENQVLRQQAVAISPTGKALAMRPKTTIIQRTPENGNAMDGEMRRISALAPIPYTPESEAKPQKFLNEKQQENQDLLIKCISQDLGFSKGRPIAACLIYKSLLQWRSFEVERTNIFDRIIQTIASAIEGQENNDILAYWLSNSATLLLLLQRTLKASGAASLTPQRRRTSSSASLFGRVSQGLRTSSPQNAAFALFSGRSHGGFDELRQIEAKYPALLFKQQLTAFLEKIYGLMRDNLKKEISPLLGLCIQAPRNSRGSLVKGRAQANAIAQQALIAHWQNIVKSLNNYLNTMRANFVPPFLIRKVFTQTFCFINVQLFNSLLLRRECCSFSNGEYVKSGLAELEQWCHAATEEFAGSSWEELKHIKQAVGFLVIHQKPKKSLREITKELCPALSIQQLYRISTMYWDDKYGTHSVSAEVISSMRVTMTDESNNALSSSFLLDDDSSIPFSIDEISKSMEQVELADVDPPPLLRQNSGFSFLLQRSD
;
A
#
# COMPACT_ATOMS: atom_id res chain seq x y z
N MET A 1 -53.45 24.40 -85.20
CA MET A 1 -52.77 25.10 -84.08
C MET A 1 -51.90 24.18 -83.22
N ILE A 2 -52.42 23.05 -82.72
CA ILE A 2 -51.83 22.15 -81.70
C ILE A 2 -50.29 22.03 -81.75
N ALA A 3 -49.69 21.59 -82.86
CA ALA A 3 -48.24 21.38 -82.98
C ALA A 3 -47.37 22.61 -82.65
N ARG A 4 -47.84 23.84 -82.91
CA ARG A 4 -47.12 25.08 -82.54
C ARG A 4 -47.12 25.31 -81.02
N ASN A 5 -48.19 24.93 -80.33
CA ASN A 5 -48.28 25.01 -78.87
C ASN A 5 -47.40 23.92 -78.22
N GLU A 6 -47.43 22.70 -78.77
CA GLU A 6 -46.59 21.60 -78.31
C GLU A 6 -45.08 21.90 -78.46
N PHE A 7 -44.67 22.48 -79.60
CA PHE A 7 -43.29 22.95 -79.80
C PHE A 7 -42.91 24.07 -78.82
N ARG A 8 -43.82 25.02 -78.55
CA ARG A 8 -43.61 26.09 -77.55
C ARG A 8 -43.42 25.49 -76.15
N MET A 9 -44.27 24.54 -75.76
CA MET A 9 -44.15 23.83 -74.48
C MET A 9 -42.83 23.07 -74.39
N LYS A 10 -42.46 22.25 -75.39
CA LYS A 10 -41.17 21.55 -75.44
C LYS A 10 -39.97 22.50 -75.31
N LYS A 11 -40.01 23.69 -75.92
CA LYS A 11 -38.99 24.74 -75.76
C LYS A 11 -38.96 25.32 -74.34
N GLN A 12 -40.12 25.59 -73.74
CA GLN A 12 -40.25 26.08 -72.35
C GLN A 12 -39.77 25.04 -71.33
N THR A 13 -40.18 23.78 -71.45
CA THR A 13 -39.72 22.67 -70.59
C THR A 13 -38.20 22.50 -70.68
N LYS A 14 -37.62 22.52 -71.89
CA LYS A 14 -36.16 22.43 -72.07
C LYS A 14 -35.42 23.58 -71.39
N ALA A 15 -35.95 24.81 -71.46
CA ALA A 15 -35.38 25.97 -70.76
C ALA A 15 -35.51 25.83 -69.22
N ALA A 16 -36.69 25.44 -68.73
CA ALA A 16 -36.96 25.24 -67.30
C ALA A 16 -36.05 24.15 -66.70
N VAL A 17 -35.90 23.01 -67.37
CA VAL A 17 -34.97 21.94 -66.95
C VAL A 17 -33.53 22.45 -66.92
N HIS A 18 -33.09 23.25 -67.89
CA HIS A 18 -31.73 23.79 -67.91
C HIS A 18 -31.48 24.78 -66.74
N ILE A 19 -32.47 25.62 -66.41
CA ILE A 19 -32.41 26.54 -65.27
C ILE A 19 -32.39 25.76 -63.95
N GLN A 20 -33.29 24.79 -63.78
CA GLN A 20 -33.35 23.92 -62.59
C GLN A 20 -32.05 23.13 -62.40
N ALA A 21 -31.45 22.59 -63.47
CA ALA A 21 -30.18 21.87 -63.42
C ALA A 21 -29.03 22.78 -62.96
N LYS A 22 -28.91 24.00 -63.53
CA LYS A 22 -27.92 24.98 -63.08
C LYS A 22 -28.13 25.39 -61.61
N TRP A 23 -29.38 25.63 -61.19
CA TRP A 23 -29.70 26.01 -59.81
C TRP A 23 -29.38 24.89 -58.80
N ARG A 24 -29.77 23.63 -59.08
CA ARG A 24 -29.45 22.47 -58.24
C ARG A 24 -27.94 22.26 -58.13
N SER A 25 -27.20 22.37 -59.25
CA SER A 25 -25.74 22.28 -59.27
C SER A 25 -25.08 23.39 -58.45
N TYR A 26 -25.52 24.65 -58.60
CA TYR A 26 -25.05 25.78 -57.81
C TYR A 26 -25.31 25.58 -56.31
N HIS A 27 -26.53 25.19 -55.94
CA HIS A 27 -26.92 24.97 -54.55
C HIS A 27 -26.07 23.87 -53.87
N ALA A 28 -25.87 22.74 -54.54
CA ALA A 28 -25.03 21.65 -54.04
C ALA A 28 -23.56 22.08 -53.87
N ASN A 29 -23.00 22.80 -54.85
CA ASN A 29 -21.62 23.31 -54.81
C ASN A 29 -21.44 24.38 -53.72
N ALA A 30 -22.42 25.28 -53.54
CA ALA A 30 -22.42 26.28 -52.47
C ALA A 30 -22.51 25.64 -51.08
N TYR A 31 -23.36 24.63 -50.89
CA TYR A 31 -23.46 23.86 -49.65
C TYR A 31 -22.15 23.11 -49.35
N TYR A 32 -21.59 22.39 -50.33
CA TYR A 32 -20.31 21.69 -50.20
C TYR A 32 -19.17 22.65 -49.81
N ARG A 33 -19.05 23.80 -50.49
CA ARG A 33 -18.05 24.84 -50.15
C ARG A 33 -18.24 25.39 -48.74
N LYS A 34 -19.48 25.56 -48.26
CA LYS A 34 -19.77 25.99 -46.88
C LYS A 34 -19.36 24.91 -45.86
N LEU A 35 -19.66 23.63 -46.15
CA LEU A 35 -19.29 22.50 -45.31
C LEU A 35 -17.77 22.31 -45.22
N CYS A 36 -17.05 22.38 -46.34
CA CYS A 36 -15.58 22.32 -46.34
C CYS A 36 -14.95 23.46 -45.52
N LYS A 37 -15.46 24.70 -45.64
CA LYS A 37 -15.00 25.83 -44.82
C LYS A 37 -15.25 25.59 -43.32
N ALA A 38 -16.44 25.12 -42.95
CA ALA A 38 -16.76 24.79 -41.57
C ALA A 38 -15.85 23.69 -41.01
N ALA A 39 -15.66 22.59 -41.76
CA ALA A 39 -14.78 21.50 -41.38
C ALA A 39 -13.32 21.95 -41.17
N LEU A 40 -12.78 22.78 -42.07
CA LEU A 40 -11.44 23.35 -41.93
C LEU A 40 -11.31 24.24 -40.68
N VAL A 41 -12.30 25.11 -40.42
CA VAL A 41 -12.30 25.95 -39.21
C VAL A 41 -12.34 25.11 -37.94
N THR A 42 -13.21 24.10 -37.87
CA THR A 42 -13.29 23.18 -36.72
C THR A 42 -12.01 22.39 -36.52
N GLN A 43 -11.41 21.85 -37.59
CA GLN A 43 -10.14 21.12 -37.51
C GLN A 43 -8.98 22.02 -37.06
N CYS A 44 -8.88 23.26 -37.56
CA CYS A 44 -7.85 24.20 -37.14
C CYS A 44 -8.05 24.67 -35.69
N GLY A 45 -9.30 24.87 -35.26
CA GLY A 45 -9.64 25.15 -33.87
C GLY A 45 -9.26 24.00 -32.94
N TRP A 46 -9.53 22.75 -33.33
CA TRP A 46 -9.14 21.56 -32.58
C TRP A 46 -7.61 21.41 -32.49
N ARG A 47 -6.89 21.50 -33.62
CA ARG A 47 -5.42 21.50 -33.67
C ARG A 47 -4.82 22.57 -32.75
N SER A 48 -5.35 23.79 -32.75
CA SER A 48 -4.90 24.86 -31.84
C SER A 48 -5.21 24.55 -30.37
N ARG A 49 -6.36 23.93 -30.05
CA ARG A 49 -6.72 23.52 -28.68
C ARG A 49 -5.79 22.42 -28.16
N VAL A 50 -5.44 21.45 -29.01
CA VAL A 50 -4.50 20.36 -28.68
C VAL A 50 -3.09 20.92 -28.45
N ALA A 51 -2.53 21.69 -29.39
CA ALA A 51 -1.21 22.29 -29.25
C ALA A 51 -1.10 23.24 -28.02
N ARG A 52 -2.18 23.95 -27.66
CA ARG A 52 -2.24 24.76 -26.43
C ARG A 52 -2.30 23.93 -25.14
N ARG A 53 -2.80 22.68 -25.19
CA ARG A 53 -2.74 21.73 -24.07
C ARG A 53 -1.33 21.16 -23.94
N GLU A 54 -0.76 20.67 -25.03
CA GLU A 54 0.62 20.16 -25.07
C GLU A 54 1.63 21.19 -24.56
N LEU A 55 1.54 22.45 -25.02
CA LEU A 55 2.39 23.55 -24.55
C LEU A 55 2.23 23.87 -23.05
N ARG A 56 1.05 23.58 -22.45
CA ARG A 56 0.86 23.71 -20.99
C ARG A 56 1.52 22.55 -20.25
N ASN A 57 1.33 21.32 -20.72
CA ASN A 57 1.93 20.12 -20.13
C ASN A 57 3.46 20.20 -20.16
N LEU A 58 4.05 20.57 -21.32
CA LEU A 58 5.50 20.78 -21.47
C LEU A 58 6.03 21.89 -20.53
N LYS A 59 5.25 22.95 -20.28
CA LYS A 59 5.61 24.01 -19.33
C LYS A 59 5.47 23.61 -17.86
N MET A 60 4.69 22.59 -17.54
CA MET A 60 4.64 22.01 -16.19
C MET A 60 5.81 21.05 -15.97
N ALA A 61 6.04 20.12 -16.90
CA ALA A 61 7.20 19.21 -16.87
C ALA A 61 8.54 19.98 -16.78
N ALA A 62 8.69 21.08 -17.52
CA ALA A 62 9.88 21.94 -17.46
C ALA A 62 10.06 22.72 -16.15
N ARG A 63 9.03 22.80 -15.29
CA ARG A 63 9.12 23.33 -13.92
C ARG A 63 9.42 22.23 -12.92
N GLU A 64 8.79 21.07 -13.10
CA GLU A 64 9.00 19.87 -12.29
C GLU A 64 10.45 19.37 -12.38
N THR A 65 11.06 19.37 -13.57
CA THR A 65 12.49 19.05 -13.72
C THR A 65 13.40 20.07 -13.05
N GLY A 66 13.03 21.35 -13.04
CA GLY A 66 13.74 22.40 -12.29
C GLY A 66 13.68 22.19 -10.78
N ALA A 67 12.48 21.92 -10.25
CA ALA A 67 12.26 21.62 -8.84
C ALA A 67 12.96 20.31 -8.39
N LEU A 68 12.96 19.29 -9.25
CA LEU A 68 13.63 18.01 -9.01
C LEU A 68 15.15 18.15 -9.05
N LYS A 69 15.70 18.98 -9.94
CA LYS A 69 17.12 19.37 -9.88
C LYS A 69 17.45 20.10 -8.59
N GLU A 70 16.67 21.12 -8.22
CA GLU A 70 16.87 21.82 -6.94
C GLU A 70 16.81 20.88 -5.72
N ALA A 71 15.95 19.87 -5.75
CA ALA A 71 15.87 18.85 -4.71
C ALA A 71 17.13 17.96 -4.69
N LYS A 72 17.63 17.53 -5.86
CA LYS A 72 18.89 16.77 -6.00
C LYS A 72 20.08 17.58 -5.50
N ASP A 73 20.24 18.82 -5.97
CA ASP A 73 21.35 19.73 -5.60
C ASP A 73 21.36 20.02 -4.07
N LYS A 74 20.20 19.97 -3.40
CA LYS A 74 20.07 20.07 -1.93
C LYS A 74 20.37 18.75 -1.23
N LEU A 75 20.04 17.60 -1.84
CA LEU A 75 20.33 16.27 -1.29
C LEU A 75 21.84 15.96 -1.36
N GLU A 76 22.50 16.30 -2.47
CA GLU A 76 23.95 16.12 -2.64
C GLU A 76 24.72 16.90 -1.57
N LYS A 77 24.37 18.17 -1.34
CA LYS A 77 24.95 18.98 -0.25
C LYS A 77 24.71 18.40 1.15
N ARG A 78 23.55 17.78 1.39
CA ARG A 78 23.27 17.05 2.65
C ARG A 78 24.16 15.81 2.80
N VAL A 79 24.43 15.09 1.71
CA VAL A 79 25.33 13.92 1.72
C VAL A 79 26.79 14.36 1.94
N GLU A 80 27.24 15.43 1.29
CA GLU A 80 28.55 16.05 1.53
C GLU A 80 28.72 16.47 3.00
N GLU A 81 27.74 17.18 3.56
CA GLU A 81 27.74 17.62 4.96
C GLU A 81 27.77 16.44 5.95
N LEU A 82 26.94 15.41 5.73
CA LEU A 82 26.91 14.21 6.56
C LEU A 82 28.21 13.41 6.46
N THR A 83 28.83 13.37 5.28
CA THR A 83 30.14 12.73 5.06
C THR A 83 31.23 13.45 5.85
N TRP A 84 31.26 14.78 5.82
CA TRP A 84 32.16 15.59 6.64
C TRP A 84 31.94 15.40 8.14
N ARG A 85 30.68 15.41 8.60
CA ARG A 85 30.32 15.14 10.01
C ARG A 85 30.81 13.77 10.46
N LEU A 86 30.61 12.72 9.65
CA LEU A 86 31.05 11.35 9.95
C LEU A 86 32.59 11.23 9.98
N GLN A 87 33.31 11.92 9.09
CA GLN A 87 34.77 11.96 9.13
C GLN A 87 35.30 12.69 10.37
N LEU A 88 34.64 13.78 10.79
CA LEU A 88 34.98 14.51 12.02
C LEU A 88 34.71 13.64 13.26
N GLU A 89 33.56 12.98 13.34
CA GLU A 89 33.21 12.10 14.47
C GLU A 89 34.21 10.93 14.59
N LYS A 90 34.64 10.34 13.47
CA LYS A 90 35.67 9.29 13.48
C LYS A 90 36.99 9.76 14.07
N ARG A 91 37.44 10.99 13.76
CA ARG A 91 38.65 11.58 14.37
C ARG A 91 38.46 11.82 15.87
N LEU A 92 37.34 12.42 16.26
CA LEU A 92 37.04 12.64 17.69
C LEU A 92 36.97 11.33 18.49
N ARG A 93 36.52 10.23 17.89
CA ARG A 93 36.58 8.88 18.51
C ARG A 93 38.02 8.39 18.66
N THR A 94 38.87 8.48 17.63
CA THR A 94 40.29 8.07 17.76
C THR A 94 41.04 8.94 18.78
N ASP A 95 40.79 10.25 18.81
CA ASP A 95 41.42 11.18 19.76
C ASP A 95 41.01 10.84 21.22
N LEU A 96 39.75 10.44 21.44
CA LEU A 96 39.25 9.97 22.74
C LEU A 96 39.77 8.59 23.13
N GLU A 97 39.97 7.68 22.17
CA GLU A 97 40.57 6.36 22.41
C GLU A 97 42.06 6.50 22.78
N GLU A 98 42.80 7.38 22.10
CA GLU A 98 44.17 7.77 22.49
C GLU A 98 44.23 8.41 23.89
N ALA A 99 43.29 9.29 24.22
CA ALA A 99 43.24 9.92 25.55
C ALA A 99 43.02 8.88 26.66
N LYS A 100 42.09 7.95 26.46
CA LYS A 100 41.82 6.83 27.38
C LYS A 100 43.00 5.86 27.50
N ALA A 101 43.76 5.64 26.42
CA ALA A 101 44.98 4.85 26.47
C ALA A 101 46.06 5.51 27.35
N LYS A 102 46.25 6.83 27.21
CA LYS A 102 47.18 7.63 28.03
C LYS A 102 46.76 7.64 29.50
N GLU A 103 45.45 7.78 29.79
CA GLU A 103 44.90 7.68 31.14
C GLU A 103 45.08 6.29 31.77
N ASN A 104 44.88 5.21 31.00
CA ASN A 104 45.11 3.84 31.48
C ASN A 104 46.57 3.58 31.87
N ILE A 105 47.53 4.14 31.13
CA ILE A 105 48.96 4.03 31.47
C ILE A 105 49.24 4.68 32.83
N LEU A 106 48.77 5.92 33.04
CA LEU A 106 48.92 6.63 34.32
C LEU A 106 48.24 5.90 35.49
N LEU A 107 47.05 5.32 35.26
CA LEU A 107 46.35 4.52 36.27
C LEU A 107 47.09 3.22 36.59
N GLN A 108 47.68 2.54 35.60
CA GLN A 108 48.53 1.36 35.84
C GLN A 108 49.81 1.72 36.61
N GLU A 109 50.44 2.85 36.31
CA GLU A 109 51.63 3.33 37.05
C GLU A 109 51.28 3.65 38.51
N ALA A 110 50.18 4.37 38.76
CA ALA A 110 49.70 4.65 40.11
C ALA A 110 49.31 3.38 40.88
N LEU A 111 48.72 2.38 40.21
CA LEU A 111 48.35 1.10 40.81
C LEU A 111 49.60 0.27 41.17
N ARG A 112 50.63 0.24 40.32
CA ARG A 112 51.93 -0.37 40.63
C ARG A 112 52.62 0.31 41.84
N ALA A 113 52.57 1.64 41.92
CA ALA A 113 53.10 2.37 43.07
C ALA A 113 52.40 1.97 44.38
N ARG A 114 51.06 1.89 44.38
CA ARG A 114 50.30 1.40 45.55
C ARG A 114 50.52 -0.08 45.86
N GLN A 115 50.81 -0.92 44.87
CA GLN A 115 51.24 -2.31 45.11
C GLN A 115 52.60 -2.37 45.81
N LEU A 116 53.56 -1.53 45.41
CA LEU A 116 54.88 -1.46 46.05
C LEU A 116 54.77 -1.03 47.52
N GLU A 117 54.05 0.05 47.81
CA GLU A 117 53.75 0.50 49.19
C GLU A 117 53.11 -0.62 50.04
N LEU A 118 52.25 -1.44 49.43
CA LEU A 118 51.55 -2.53 50.11
C LEU A 118 52.47 -3.72 50.40
N GLU A 119 53.42 -4.05 49.51
CA GLU A 119 54.48 -5.02 49.80
C GLU A 119 55.49 -4.50 50.83
N GLU A 120 55.83 -3.21 50.83
CA GLU A 120 56.65 -2.57 51.87
C GLU A 120 55.95 -2.63 53.24
N ALA A 121 54.65 -2.31 53.30
CA ALA A 121 53.84 -2.43 54.51
C ALA A 121 53.73 -3.88 55.00
N LYS A 122 53.54 -4.86 54.09
CA LYS A 122 53.62 -6.30 54.42
C LYS A 122 54.98 -6.68 54.98
N ALA A 123 56.08 -6.18 54.40
CA ALA A 123 57.43 -6.46 54.87
C ALA A 123 57.68 -5.88 56.27
N MET A 124 57.09 -4.73 56.61
CA MET A 124 57.09 -4.21 57.98
C MET A 124 56.27 -5.10 58.92
N ILE A 125 55.05 -5.52 58.54
CA ILE A 125 54.23 -6.45 59.33
C ILE A 125 54.93 -7.81 59.56
N ILE A 126 55.71 -8.28 58.58
CA ILE A 126 56.53 -9.50 58.72
C ILE A 126 57.65 -9.27 59.76
N LYS A 127 58.38 -8.14 59.69
CA LYS A 127 59.40 -7.78 60.68
C LYS A 127 58.82 -7.61 62.09
N GLU A 128 57.65 -6.98 62.24
CA GLU A 128 56.94 -6.89 63.52
C GLU A 128 56.53 -8.27 64.04
N ARG A 129 56.02 -9.15 63.16
CA ARG A 129 55.71 -10.55 63.52
C ARG A 129 56.96 -11.34 63.89
N GLU A 130 58.11 -11.10 63.27
CA GLU A 130 59.38 -11.73 63.65
C GLU A 130 59.89 -11.20 65.00
N ALA A 131 59.79 -9.89 65.26
CA ALA A 131 60.09 -9.33 66.57
C ALA A 131 59.16 -9.88 67.66
N ALA A 132 57.86 -10.00 67.37
CA ALA A 132 56.88 -10.61 68.27
C ALA A 132 57.15 -12.12 68.48
N ARG A 133 57.60 -12.86 67.45
CA ARG A 133 58.07 -14.25 67.62
C ARG A 133 59.27 -14.32 68.56
N ARG A 134 60.29 -13.47 68.38
CA ARG A 134 61.46 -13.44 69.27
C ARG A 134 61.06 -13.14 70.72
N ALA A 135 60.14 -12.21 70.93
CA ALA A 135 59.60 -11.92 72.27
C ALA A 135 58.74 -13.07 72.87
N ILE A 136 58.24 -13.99 72.06
CA ILE A 136 57.57 -15.23 72.48
C ILE A 136 58.60 -16.36 72.69
N GLU A 137 59.69 -16.36 71.94
CA GLU A 137 60.79 -17.33 71.99
C GLU A 137 61.75 -17.09 73.17
N GLU A 138 61.87 -15.83 73.61
CA GLU A 138 62.49 -15.44 74.89
C GLU A 138 61.61 -15.77 76.12
N ALA A 139 60.35 -16.19 75.93
CA ALA A 139 59.49 -16.68 77.01
C ALA A 139 59.68 -18.20 77.23
N PRO A 140 59.90 -18.68 78.47
CA PRO A 140 60.31 -20.06 78.72
C PRO A 140 59.21 -21.10 78.37
N PRO A 141 59.54 -22.18 77.62
CA PRO A 141 58.53 -23.10 77.07
C PRO A 141 58.13 -24.24 78.04
N VAL A 142 56.89 -24.73 77.88
CA VAL A 142 56.39 -25.94 78.56
C VAL A 142 56.17 -27.08 77.56
N ILE A 143 57.25 -27.81 77.31
CA ILE A 143 57.38 -29.23 76.91
C ILE A 143 56.16 -29.93 76.24
N LYS A 144 56.29 -30.29 74.95
CA LYS A 144 56.29 -31.70 74.45
C LYS A 144 56.59 -31.81 72.95
N GLU A 145 57.23 -32.91 72.55
CA GLU A 145 57.85 -33.12 71.24
C GLU A 145 57.14 -34.19 70.38
N THR A 146 57.32 -34.18 69.05
CA THR A 146 57.54 -35.39 68.22
C THR A 146 57.90 -35.03 66.75
N PRO A 147 59.08 -35.41 66.23
CA PRO A 147 59.49 -35.16 64.83
C PRO A 147 59.82 -36.43 64.01
N VAL A 148 59.81 -36.33 62.66
CA VAL A 148 60.45 -37.28 61.71
C VAL A 148 61.00 -36.51 60.48
N ILE A 149 62.03 -37.04 59.80
CA ILE A 149 62.92 -36.34 58.85
C ILE A 149 62.89 -36.97 57.44
N VAL A 150 62.63 -36.14 56.43
CA VAL A 150 63.33 -35.87 55.13
C VAL A 150 64.31 -36.91 54.54
N GLU A 151 64.21 -37.19 53.21
CA GLU A 151 65.27 -37.08 52.16
C GLU A 151 64.81 -37.64 50.79
N ASP A 152 64.90 -36.85 49.70
CA ASP A 152 64.71 -37.31 48.28
C ASP A 152 65.30 -36.29 47.23
N THR A 153 66.40 -35.62 47.57
CA THR A 153 66.78 -34.28 47.04
C THR A 153 67.05 -34.20 45.53
N ALA A 154 67.78 -35.14 44.93
CA ALA A 154 68.11 -35.06 43.51
C ALA A 154 66.89 -35.33 42.59
N LYS A 155 65.91 -36.09 43.09
CA LYS A 155 64.65 -36.34 42.39
C LYS A 155 63.71 -35.15 42.53
N ILE A 156 63.74 -34.49 43.69
CA ILE A 156 63.11 -33.18 43.91
C ILE A 156 63.59 -32.17 42.87
N ASP A 157 64.88 -32.01 42.57
CA ASP A 157 65.34 -30.96 41.64
C ASP A 157 64.79 -31.11 40.21
N SER A 158 64.80 -32.33 39.66
CA SER A 158 64.22 -32.58 38.32
C SER A 158 62.72 -32.33 38.32
N LEU A 159 62.00 -32.88 39.30
CA LEU A 159 60.56 -32.66 39.46
C LEU A 159 60.23 -31.20 39.76
N THR A 160 61.12 -30.43 40.39
CA THR A 160 60.96 -29.00 40.67
C THR A 160 61.01 -28.21 39.38
N SER A 161 61.88 -28.55 38.44
CA SER A 161 61.91 -27.86 37.13
C SER A 161 60.62 -28.06 36.34
N GLU A 162 60.09 -29.30 36.28
CA GLU A 162 58.81 -29.58 35.63
C GLU A 162 57.64 -28.96 36.40
N LEU A 163 57.64 -29.07 37.74
CA LEU A 163 56.65 -28.42 38.61
C LEU A 163 56.62 -26.91 38.43
N GLU A 164 57.74 -26.20 38.33
CA GLU A 164 57.73 -24.75 38.10
C GLU A 164 57.16 -24.39 36.72
N THR A 165 57.40 -25.19 35.67
CA THR A 165 56.74 -24.96 34.36
C THR A 165 55.23 -25.23 34.42
N VAL A 166 54.80 -26.31 35.06
CA VAL A 166 53.38 -26.64 35.25
C VAL A 166 52.70 -25.64 36.18
N LYS A 167 53.39 -25.14 37.21
CA LYS A 167 52.94 -24.12 38.16
C LYS A 167 52.83 -22.74 37.50
N ALA A 168 53.71 -22.39 36.57
CA ALA A 168 53.59 -21.18 35.76
C ALA A 168 52.37 -21.26 34.81
N LEU A 169 52.16 -22.39 34.14
CA LEU A 169 50.95 -22.63 33.32
C LEU A 169 49.67 -22.62 34.18
N LEU A 170 49.69 -23.29 35.33
CA LEU A 170 48.58 -23.31 36.28
C LEU A 170 48.31 -21.93 36.90
N GLN A 171 49.33 -21.09 37.12
CA GLN A 171 49.15 -19.70 37.52
C GLN A 171 48.52 -18.86 36.40
N SER A 172 48.93 -19.05 35.14
CA SER A 172 48.33 -18.37 33.99
C SER A 172 46.86 -18.78 33.80
N GLU A 173 46.55 -20.08 33.86
CA GLU A 173 45.18 -20.58 33.78
C GLU A 173 44.34 -20.13 34.99
N SER A 174 44.91 -20.12 36.19
CA SER A 174 44.24 -19.63 37.41
C SER A 174 43.96 -18.13 37.36
N GLN A 175 44.89 -17.31 36.84
CA GLN A 175 44.68 -15.87 36.61
C GLN A 175 43.57 -15.64 35.57
N SER A 176 43.64 -16.29 34.41
CA SER A 176 42.59 -16.22 33.38
C SER A 176 41.22 -16.66 33.92
N LYS A 177 41.18 -17.74 34.71
CA LYS A 177 39.97 -18.22 35.39
C LYS A 177 39.43 -17.23 36.41
N GLU A 178 40.29 -16.56 37.18
CA GLU A 178 39.86 -15.55 38.17
C GLU A 178 39.42 -14.24 37.49
N GLU A 179 39.99 -13.86 36.34
CA GLU A 179 39.51 -12.77 35.48
C GLU A 179 38.17 -13.08 34.81
N VAL A 180 37.97 -14.29 34.29
CA VAL A 180 36.68 -14.76 33.77
C VAL A 180 35.63 -14.81 34.89
N LYS A 181 36.00 -15.28 36.09
CA LYS A 181 35.14 -15.30 37.27
C LYS A 181 34.80 -13.90 37.78
N LYS A 182 35.73 -12.94 37.71
CA LYS A 182 35.51 -11.53 38.06
C LYS A 182 34.61 -10.83 37.05
N SER A 183 34.87 -10.99 35.75
CA SER A 183 34.00 -10.44 34.71
C SER A 183 32.61 -11.07 34.72
N TYR A 184 32.50 -12.36 35.04
CA TYR A 184 31.23 -13.03 35.30
C TYR A 184 30.51 -12.44 36.53
N SER A 185 31.17 -12.25 37.68
CA SER A 185 30.52 -11.64 38.85
C SER A 185 30.13 -10.18 38.61
N GLU A 186 30.94 -9.41 37.88
CA GLU A 186 30.59 -8.06 37.41
C GLU A 186 29.44 -8.01 36.39
N VAL A 187 29.08 -9.13 35.74
CA VAL A 187 27.88 -9.24 34.89
C VAL A 187 26.68 -9.73 35.70
N VAL A 188 26.89 -10.63 36.66
CA VAL A 188 25.84 -11.07 37.60
C VAL A 188 25.32 -9.90 38.44
N THR A 189 26.18 -9.09 39.06
CA THR A 189 25.73 -7.94 39.86
C THR A 189 25.00 -6.89 39.01
N LYS A 190 25.46 -6.63 37.78
CA LYS A 190 24.74 -5.74 36.85
C LYS A 190 23.37 -6.32 36.44
N ASN A 191 23.24 -7.63 36.31
CA ASN A 191 21.96 -8.28 36.05
C ASN A 191 21.04 -8.24 37.29
N GLU A 192 21.57 -8.39 38.50
CA GLU A 192 20.82 -8.24 39.76
C GLU A 192 20.32 -6.80 39.94
N ASP A 193 21.16 -5.79 39.69
CA ASP A 193 20.78 -4.37 39.68
C ASP A 193 19.69 -4.08 38.63
N LEU A 194 19.80 -4.65 37.43
CA LEU A 194 18.80 -4.50 36.36
C LEU A 194 17.49 -5.24 36.68
N MET A 195 17.54 -6.42 37.30
CA MET A 195 16.35 -7.13 37.79
C MET A 195 15.64 -6.31 38.86
N LYS A 196 16.39 -5.75 39.83
CA LYS A 196 15.82 -4.90 40.86
C LYS A 196 15.20 -3.61 40.29
N GLN A 197 15.85 -2.98 39.31
CA GLN A 197 15.27 -1.83 38.59
C GLN A 197 13.99 -2.20 37.82
N LEU A 198 13.93 -3.42 37.28
CA LEU A 198 12.72 -3.94 36.62
C LEU A 198 11.59 -4.24 37.61
N GLU A 199 11.89 -4.87 38.75
CA GLU A 199 10.92 -5.08 39.84
C GLU A 199 10.39 -3.75 40.37
N GLU A 200 11.28 -2.78 40.63
CA GLU A 200 10.90 -1.42 41.01
C GLU A 200 10.09 -0.68 39.95
N ALA A 201 10.25 -1.00 38.65
CA ALA A 201 9.43 -0.44 37.59
C ALA A 201 8.05 -1.12 37.51
N VAL A 202 8.00 -2.44 37.77
CA VAL A 202 6.75 -3.22 37.80
C VAL A 202 5.88 -2.84 39.02
N THR A 203 6.47 -2.63 40.20
CA THR A 203 5.70 -2.14 41.37
C THR A 203 5.14 -0.75 41.12
N LYS A 204 5.94 0.20 40.62
CA LYS A 204 5.48 1.55 40.24
C LYS A 204 4.41 1.50 39.14
N ALA A 205 4.49 0.56 38.19
CA ALA A 205 3.43 0.34 37.21
C ALA A 205 2.13 -0.19 37.84
N SER A 206 2.22 -1.09 38.82
CA SER A 206 1.07 -1.59 39.57
C SER A 206 0.44 -0.49 40.44
N GLU A 207 1.24 0.33 41.12
CA GLU A 207 0.76 1.48 41.89
C GLU A 207 0.04 2.50 40.99
N LEU A 208 0.57 2.76 39.79
CA LEU A 208 -0.08 3.60 38.79
C LEU A 208 -1.39 2.98 38.29
N GLN A 209 -1.43 1.66 38.02
CA GLN A 209 -2.65 0.96 37.63
C GLN A 209 -3.73 1.01 38.71
N ASP A 210 -3.38 0.76 39.98
CA ASP A 210 -4.28 0.91 41.13
C ASP A 210 -4.78 2.35 41.27
N SER A 211 -3.91 3.35 41.04
CA SER A 211 -4.30 4.76 41.07
C SER A 211 -5.27 5.13 39.94
N MET A 212 -5.11 4.50 38.77
CA MET A 212 -5.97 4.69 37.60
C MET A 212 -7.34 4.06 37.85
N GLN A 213 -7.41 2.83 38.34
CA GLN A 213 -8.68 2.18 38.70
C GLN A 213 -9.44 2.99 39.77
N ARG A 214 -8.76 3.50 40.80
CA ARG A 214 -9.37 4.38 41.82
C ARG A 214 -9.83 5.74 41.27
N LEU A 215 -9.33 6.18 40.11
CA LEU A 215 -9.82 7.37 39.40
C LEU A 215 -11.03 7.00 38.52
N GLU A 216 -11.00 5.86 37.83
CA GLU A 216 -12.13 5.33 37.06
C GLU A 216 -13.36 5.08 37.95
N GLU A 217 -13.17 4.46 39.11
CA GLU A 217 -14.20 4.29 40.14
C GLU A 217 -14.77 5.63 40.61
N LYS A 218 -13.93 6.66 40.81
CA LYS A 218 -14.39 8.01 41.19
C LYS A 218 -15.16 8.70 40.08
N VAL A 219 -14.74 8.55 38.82
CA VAL A 219 -15.47 9.10 37.66
C VAL A 219 -16.83 8.42 37.52
N SER A 220 -16.89 7.09 37.59
CA SER A 220 -18.14 6.32 37.56
C SER A 220 -19.12 6.76 38.68
N ASN A 221 -18.63 6.90 39.92
CA ASN A 221 -19.42 7.40 41.03
C ASN A 221 -19.95 8.82 40.78
N LEU A 222 -19.11 9.76 40.31
CA LEU A 222 -19.50 11.12 39.98
C LEU A 222 -20.48 11.21 38.80
N GLU A 223 -20.37 10.34 37.81
CA GLU A 223 -21.34 10.24 36.70
C GLU A 223 -22.70 9.74 37.22
N SER A 224 -22.71 8.74 38.11
CA SER A 224 -23.93 8.25 38.74
C SER A 224 -24.61 9.33 39.61
N GLU A 225 -23.83 10.10 40.37
CA GLU A 225 -24.34 11.24 41.16
C GLU A 225 -24.91 12.33 40.25
N ASN A 226 -24.23 12.65 39.14
CA ASN A 226 -24.74 13.58 38.14
C ASN A 226 -26.06 13.10 37.51
N GLN A 227 -26.21 11.78 37.32
CA GLN A 227 -27.43 11.18 36.80
C GLN A 227 -28.58 11.23 37.81
N VAL A 228 -28.33 10.96 39.10
CA VAL A 228 -29.31 11.10 40.18
C VAL A 228 -29.75 12.56 40.36
N LEU A 229 -28.81 13.51 40.35
CA LEU A 229 -29.12 14.94 40.43
C LEU A 229 -30.00 15.41 39.25
N ARG A 230 -29.74 14.92 38.03
CA ARG A 230 -30.60 15.17 36.86
C ARG A 230 -32.00 14.58 37.03
N GLN A 231 -32.14 13.39 37.64
CA GLN A 231 -33.45 12.79 37.91
C GLN A 231 -34.21 13.57 39.00
N GLN A 232 -33.54 14.01 40.06
CA GLN A 232 -34.15 14.86 41.10
C GLN A 232 -34.60 16.22 40.53
N ALA A 233 -33.82 16.83 39.63
CA ALA A 233 -34.20 18.07 38.95
C ALA A 233 -35.47 17.93 38.07
N VAL A 234 -35.76 16.72 37.57
CA VAL A 234 -37.01 16.42 36.84
C VAL A 234 -38.18 16.15 37.80
N ALA A 235 -37.92 15.59 38.99
CA ALA A 235 -38.94 15.34 40.00
C ALA A 235 -39.41 16.63 40.74
N ILE A 236 -38.53 17.63 40.87
CA ILE A 236 -38.79 18.86 41.63
C ILE A 236 -39.16 20.02 40.68
N SER A 237 -40.33 19.94 40.04
CA SER A 237 -40.93 21.07 39.32
C SER A 237 -42.47 20.99 39.29
N PRO A 238 -43.18 21.84 40.07
CA PRO A 238 -44.65 21.86 40.09
C PRO A 238 -45.26 22.88 39.11
N THR A 239 -46.53 22.65 38.76
CA THR A 239 -47.49 23.57 38.11
C THR A 239 -47.59 23.52 36.58
N GLY A 240 -48.78 23.19 36.07
CA GLY A 240 -49.19 23.30 34.66
C GLY A 240 -50.51 22.58 34.41
N LYS A 241 -51.61 23.32 34.19
CA LYS A 241 -52.97 22.76 33.97
C LYS A 241 -53.46 22.99 32.54
N ALA A 242 -54.38 22.12 32.10
CA ALA A 242 -55.17 22.20 30.86
C ALA A 242 -54.36 21.97 29.56
N LEU A 243 -54.96 21.56 28.43
CA LEU A 243 -56.39 21.42 28.08
C LEU A 243 -56.79 19.96 27.76
N ALA A 244 -58.10 19.73 27.67
CA ALA A 244 -58.68 18.42 27.35
C ALA A 244 -59.04 18.30 25.86
N MET A 245 -59.10 17.08 25.34
CA MET A 245 -60.26 16.59 24.58
C MET A 245 -60.29 15.04 24.56
N ARG A 246 -61.49 14.48 24.65
CA ARG A 246 -61.80 13.03 24.57
C ARG A 246 -63.09 12.91 23.74
N PRO A 247 -63.32 11.79 23.04
CA PRO A 247 -64.38 10.92 23.56
C PRO A 247 -64.22 9.40 23.29
N LYS A 248 -64.60 8.60 24.30
CA LYS A 248 -65.37 7.32 24.25
C LYS A 248 -64.77 6.11 23.47
N THR A 249 -64.84 4.86 23.93
CA THR A 249 -65.48 4.20 25.12
C THR A 249 -64.53 3.05 25.60
N THR A 250 -64.82 1.95 26.31
CA THR A 250 -65.97 1.23 26.96
C THR A 250 -65.34 0.43 28.16
N ILE A 251 -65.96 0.20 29.34
CA ILE A 251 -67.02 -0.77 29.71
C ILE A 251 -66.61 -2.24 29.39
N ILE A 252 -66.46 -3.21 30.31
CA ILE A 252 -66.96 -3.41 31.70
C ILE A 252 -65.81 -3.73 32.71
N GLN A 253 -66.00 -3.39 33.99
CA GLN A 253 -65.41 -4.06 35.17
C GLN A 253 -66.54 -4.55 36.10
N ARG A 254 -66.46 -5.77 36.65
CA ARG A 254 -67.15 -6.18 37.90
C ARG A 254 -66.35 -7.25 38.66
N THR A 255 -66.54 -7.25 39.97
CA THR A 255 -65.92 -8.11 41.00
C THR A 255 -67.02 -8.98 41.66
N PRO A 256 -66.85 -9.53 42.89
CA PRO A 256 -66.12 -10.77 43.22
C PRO A 256 -67.01 -11.79 43.97
N GLU A 257 -66.52 -13.00 44.31
CA GLU A 257 -67.11 -13.78 45.43
C GLU A 257 -66.18 -14.85 46.06
N ASN A 258 -66.60 -15.42 47.20
CA ASN A 258 -65.83 -16.30 48.12
C ASN A 258 -65.98 -17.81 47.81
N GLY A 259 -65.10 -18.67 48.37
CA GLY A 259 -65.35 -20.13 48.39
C GLY A 259 -64.25 -21.09 48.88
N ASN A 260 -63.96 -21.10 50.20
CA ASN A 260 -63.48 -22.20 51.09
C ASN A 260 -62.72 -23.48 50.60
N ALA A 261 -61.80 -23.93 51.47
CA ALA A 261 -61.35 -25.34 51.72
C ALA A 261 -60.44 -26.02 50.65
N MET A 262 -59.56 -27.00 50.98
CA MET A 262 -59.12 -27.63 52.26
C MET A 262 -57.68 -28.20 52.11
N ASP A 263 -57.02 -28.58 53.24
CA ASP A 263 -55.68 -29.19 53.37
C ASP A 263 -54.49 -28.41 52.76
N GLY A 264 -53.21 -28.58 53.14
CA GLY A 264 -52.48 -29.43 54.10
C GLY A 264 -51.04 -29.65 53.54
N GLU A 265 -49.91 -29.47 54.24
CA GLU A 265 -49.60 -29.52 55.68
C GLU A 265 -48.65 -28.39 56.18
N MET A 266 -48.63 -28.19 57.51
CA MET A 266 -47.45 -28.12 58.42
C MET A 266 -46.04 -28.37 57.79
N ARG A 267 -44.90 -27.78 58.24
CA ARG A 267 -44.61 -27.21 59.58
C ARG A 267 -43.30 -26.37 59.68
N ARG A 268 -43.38 -25.28 60.46
CA ARG A 268 -42.34 -24.60 61.29
C ARG A 268 -41.19 -23.76 60.70
N ILE A 269 -40.91 -22.71 61.48
CA ILE A 269 -39.82 -21.72 61.40
C ILE A 269 -38.74 -22.06 62.45
N SER A 270 -37.46 -21.85 62.13
CA SER A 270 -36.34 -21.45 63.02
C SER A 270 -35.02 -21.46 62.22
N ALA A 271 -33.92 -20.78 62.56
CA ALA A 271 -33.68 -19.50 63.26
C ALA A 271 -32.16 -19.19 63.13
N LEU A 272 -31.79 -17.90 63.05
CA LEU A 272 -30.45 -17.27 63.10
C LEU A 272 -29.17 -18.16 63.14
N ALA A 273 -28.30 -18.00 62.12
CA ALA A 273 -26.83 -17.90 62.27
C ALA A 273 -26.22 -17.18 61.03
N PRO A 274 -25.15 -16.36 61.16
CA PRO A 274 -24.62 -15.55 60.04
C PRO A 274 -23.36 -16.13 59.37
N ILE A 275 -23.27 -16.00 58.04
CA ILE A 275 -22.08 -16.26 57.20
C ILE A 275 -21.98 -15.09 56.19
N PRO A 276 -20.76 -14.58 55.85
CA PRO A 276 -20.61 -13.17 55.47
C PRO A 276 -20.88 -12.82 54.00
N TYR A 277 -21.16 -11.54 53.78
CA TYR A 277 -21.30 -10.92 52.46
C TYR A 277 -20.05 -11.10 51.60
N THR A 278 -20.20 -11.69 50.42
CA THR A 278 -19.22 -11.62 49.32
C THR A 278 -19.78 -10.70 48.22
N PRO A 279 -19.05 -9.67 47.77
CA PRO A 279 -19.51 -8.77 46.70
C PRO A 279 -19.31 -9.38 45.30
N GLU A 280 -19.80 -10.61 45.06
CA GLU A 280 -19.81 -11.21 43.72
C GLU A 280 -21.12 -10.90 42.96
N SER A 281 -21.21 -9.74 42.30
CA SER A 281 -22.32 -9.50 41.35
C SER A 281 -21.97 -8.74 40.05
N GLU A 282 -20.87 -7.99 39.98
CA GLU A 282 -20.58 -7.17 38.78
C GLU A 282 -19.60 -7.84 37.80
N ALA A 283 -18.73 -8.75 38.27
CA ALA A 283 -17.77 -9.44 37.40
C ALA A 283 -18.39 -10.50 36.46
N LYS A 284 -19.61 -10.98 36.76
CA LYS A 284 -20.28 -12.05 35.98
C LYS A 284 -20.93 -11.53 34.69
N PRO A 285 -21.71 -10.43 34.68
CA PRO A 285 -22.24 -9.82 33.45
C PRO A 285 -21.15 -9.45 32.43
N GLN A 286 -20.02 -8.89 32.89
CA GLN A 286 -18.98 -8.38 32.00
C GLN A 286 -18.15 -9.50 31.34
N LYS A 287 -17.93 -10.64 32.03
CA LYS A 287 -17.39 -11.86 31.40
C LYS A 287 -18.33 -12.40 30.34
N PHE A 288 -19.61 -12.56 30.65
CA PHE A 288 -20.62 -13.06 29.71
C PHE A 288 -20.78 -12.17 28.47
N LEU A 289 -20.65 -10.85 28.61
CA LEU A 289 -20.62 -9.90 27.49
C LEU A 289 -19.39 -10.12 26.59
N ASN A 290 -18.19 -10.30 27.17
CA ASN A 290 -16.97 -10.56 26.42
C ASN A 290 -16.99 -11.93 25.73
N GLU A 291 -17.47 -12.97 26.40
CA GLU A 291 -17.67 -14.32 25.84
C GLU A 291 -18.63 -14.27 24.64
N LYS A 292 -19.79 -13.61 24.80
CA LYS A 292 -20.74 -13.41 23.70
C LYS A 292 -20.16 -12.55 22.57
N GLN A 293 -19.28 -11.60 22.85
CA GLN A 293 -18.60 -10.83 21.79
C GLN A 293 -17.58 -11.72 21.04
N GLN A 294 -16.86 -12.60 21.74
CA GLN A 294 -15.95 -13.57 21.15
C GLN A 294 -16.69 -14.58 20.25
N GLU A 295 -17.83 -15.14 20.69
CA GLU A 295 -18.70 -15.99 19.86
C GLU A 295 -19.12 -15.31 18.55
N ASN A 296 -19.50 -14.02 18.63
CA ASN A 296 -19.88 -13.24 17.45
C ASN A 296 -18.68 -13.00 16.52
N GLN A 297 -17.47 -12.75 17.05
CA GLN A 297 -16.26 -12.69 16.22
C GLN A 297 -15.98 -14.03 15.53
N ASP A 298 -16.10 -15.15 16.25
CA ASP A 298 -15.85 -16.49 15.71
C ASP A 298 -16.83 -16.84 14.57
N LEU A 299 -18.09 -16.45 14.72
CA LEU A 299 -19.11 -16.57 13.67
C LEU A 299 -18.84 -15.64 12.47
N LEU A 300 -18.35 -14.41 12.68
CA LEU A 300 -17.93 -13.54 11.59
C LEU A 300 -16.77 -14.16 10.81
N ILE A 301 -15.71 -14.61 11.50
CA ILE A 301 -14.56 -15.28 10.88
C ILE A 301 -15.02 -16.50 10.06
N LYS A 302 -15.79 -17.41 10.67
CA LYS A 302 -16.36 -18.59 9.99
C LYS A 302 -17.23 -18.24 8.78
N CYS A 303 -17.89 -17.06 8.78
CA CYS A 303 -18.66 -16.58 7.64
C CYS A 303 -17.76 -16.03 6.52
N ILE A 304 -16.72 -15.25 6.84
CA ILE A 304 -15.84 -14.66 5.81
C ILE A 304 -14.78 -15.64 5.26
N SER A 305 -14.59 -16.80 5.90
CA SER A 305 -13.84 -17.93 5.31
C SER A 305 -14.59 -18.65 4.16
N GLN A 306 -15.85 -18.30 3.91
CA GLN A 306 -16.66 -18.83 2.81
C GLN A 306 -16.68 -17.82 1.65
N ASP A 307 -16.91 -18.30 0.42
CA ASP A 307 -17.30 -17.42 -0.66
C ASP A 307 -18.71 -16.87 -0.40
N LEU A 308 -18.79 -15.56 -0.17
CA LEU A 308 -20.04 -14.84 0.05
C LEU A 308 -20.51 -14.08 -1.20
N GLY A 309 -19.71 -14.06 -2.28
CA GLY A 309 -20.00 -13.36 -3.51
C GLY A 309 -20.33 -11.86 -3.34
N PHE A 310 -21.30 -11.41 -4.12
CA PHE A 310 -21.61 -10.00 -4.34
C PHE A 310 -23.12 -9.75 -4.32
N SER A 311 -23.56 -8.66 -3.68
CA SER A 311 -24.94 -8.15 -3.76
C SER A 311 -24.95 -6.84 -4.52
N LYS A 312 -25.73 -6.72 -5.60
CA LYS A 312 -25.80 -5.51 -6.44
C LYS A 312 -24.41 -5.01 -6.91
N GLY A 313 -23.46 -5.92 -7.11
CA GLY A 313 -22.06 -5.61 -7.45
C GLY A 313 -21.18 -5.12 -6.28
N ARG A 314 -21.69 -5.09 -5.05
CA ARG A 314 -20.95 -4.74 -3.82
C ARG A 314 -20.44 -6.04 -3.15
N PRO A 315 -19.15 -6.16 -2.77
CA PRO A 315 -18.62 -7.39 -2.17
C PRO A 315 -19.17 -7.62 -0.76
N ILE A 316 -19.73 -8.80 -0.50
CA ILE A 316 -20.48 -9.05 0.74
C ILE A 316 -19.53 -9.13 1.95
N ALA A 317 -18.41 -9.86 1.87
CA ALA A 317 -17.49 -10.00 2.99
C ALA A 317 -16.91 -8.64 3.44
N ALA A 318 -16.48 -7.78 2.51
CA ALA A 318 -16.00 -6.43 2.82
C ALA A 318 -17.03 -5.58 3.59
N CYS A 319 -18.30 -5.62 3.17
CA CYS A 319 -19.37 -4.87 3.83
C CYS A 319 -19.70 -5.43 5.22
N LEU A 320 -19.70 -6.76 5.39
CA LEU A 320 -19.90 -7.43 6.68
C LEU A 320 -18.78 -7.12 7.67
N ILE A 321 -17.52 -7.21 7.23
CA ILE A 321 -16.34 -6.87 8.03
C ILE A 321 -16.43 -5.42 8.50
N TYR A 322 -16.63 -4.48 7.57
CA TYR A 322 -16.70 -3.06 7.90
C TYR A 322 -17.83 -2.75 8.89
N LYS A 323 -19.07 -3.21 8.63
CA LYS A 323 -20.21 -2.98 9.52
C LYS A 323 -19.96 -3.56 10.93
N SER A 324 -19.36 -4.76 11.02
CA SER A 324 -19.12 -5.42 12.31
C SER A 324 -18.05 -4.71 13.13
N LEU A 325 -16.92 -4.32 12.50
CA LEU A 325 -15.85 -3.55 13.16
C LEU A 325 -16.34 -2.18 13.62
N LEU A 326 -17.23 -1.53 12.85
CA LEU A 326 -17.87 -0.27 13.24
C LEU A 326 -18.81 -0.44 14.43
N GLN A 327 -19.69 -1.46 14.41
CA GLN A 327 -20.63 -1.76 15.50
C GLN A 327 -19.91 -2.12 16.81
N TRP A 328 -18.81 -2.88 16.73
CA TRP A 328 -17.96 -3.25 17.88
C TRP A 328 -16.95 -2.15 18.24
N ARG A 329 -17.01 -0.99 17.58
CA ARG A 329 -16.07 0.14 17.70
C ARG A 329 -14.58 -0.24 17.67
N SER A 330 -14.22 -1.32 16.97
CA SER A 330 -12.88 -1.92 17.03
C SER A 330 -11.76 -0.97 16.58
N PHE A 331 -12.10 0.12 15.89
CA PHE A 331 -11.18 1.20 15.51
C PHE A 331 -10.75 2.13 16.65
N GLU A 332 -11.56 2.23 17.71
CA GLU A 332 -11.35 3.09 18.90
C GLU A 332 -10.57 2.36 20.03
N VAL A 333 -10.36 1.05 19.91
CA VAL A 333 -9.81 0.19 20.97
C VAL A 333 -8.30 0.02 20.85
N GLU A 334 -7.57 0.10 21.96
CA GLU A 334 -6.10 0.04 21.97
C GLU A 334 -5.53 -1.38 21.84
N ARG A 335 -6.33 -2.40 22.18
CA ARG A 335 -5.98 -3.83 22.07
C ARG A 335 -7.17 -4.61 21.52
N THR A 336 -7.00 -5.23 20.35
CA THR A 336 -7.97 -6.18 19.80
C THR A 336 -7.29 -7.13 18.82
N ASN A 337 -7.73 -8.38 18.77
CA ASN A 337 -7.21 -9.44 17.91
C ASN A 337 -8.05 -9.64 16.63
N ILE A 338 -9.22 -9.00 16.51
CA ILE A 338 -10.14 -9.23 15.39
C ILE A 338 -9.51 -8.86 14.04
N PHE A 339 -8.68 -7.82 14.02
CA PHE A 339 -7.91 -7.42 12.83
C PHE A 339 -6.97 -8.51 12.36
N ASP A 340 -6.13 -9.06 13.25
CA ASP A 340 -5.19 -10.14 12.92
C ASP A 340 -5.93 -11.40 12.44
N ARG A 341 -7.08 -11.74 13.04
CA ARG A 341 -7.91 -12.89 12.64
C ARG A 341 -8.53 -12.72 11.25
N ILE A 342 -9.00 -11.50 10.93
CA ILE A 342 -9.48 -11.16 9.57
C ILE A 342 -8.31 -11.26 8.58
N ILE A 343 -7.15 -10.69 8.91
CA ILE A 343 -5.94 -10.75 8.06
C ILE A 343 -5.46 -12.20 7.85
N GLN A 344 -5.46 -13.05 8.88
CA GLN A 344 -5.14 -14.48 8.76
C GLN A 344 -6.11 -15.22 7.84
N THR A 345 -7.41 -14.87 7.88
CA THR A 345 -8.43 -15.47 7.01
C THR A 345 -8.26 -15.04 5.55
N ILE A 346 -7.93 -13.77 5.31
CA ILE A 346 -7.58 -13.25 4.00
C ILE A 346 -6.29 -13.94 3.50
N ALA A 347 -5.28 -14.08 4.36
CA ALA A 347 -4.00 -14.69 4.02
C ALA A 347 -4.13 -16.16 3.58
N SER A 348 -4.80 -16.99 4.38
CA SER A 348 -4.99 -18.42 4.08
C SER A 348 -5.83 -18.67 2.83
N ALA A 349 -6.72 -17.73 2.47
CA ALA A 349 -7.51 -17.80 1.25
C ALA A 349 -6.77 -17.31 -0.02
N ILE A 350 -5.56 -16.76 0.11
CA ILE A 350 -4.71 -16.27 -1.00
C ILE A 350 -3.42 -17.10 -1.12
N GLU A 351 -2.96 -17.71 -0.02
CA GLU A 351 -1.74 -18.51 0.03
C GLU A 351 -1.79 -19.71 -0.93
N GLY A 352 -0.76 -19.82 -1.79
CA GLY A 352 -0.66 -20.87 -2.82
C GLY A 352 -1.65 -20.79 -3.99
N GLN A 353 -2.52 -19.78 -4.07
CA GLN A 353 -3.59 -19.74 -5.07
C GLN A 353 -3.11 -19.28 -6.46
N GLU A 354 -3.15 -20.18 -7.45
CA GLU A 354 -3.09 -19.82 -8.87
C GLU A 354 -4.47 -19.47 -9.46
N ASN A 355 -5.56 -19.71 -8.73
CA ASN A 355 -6.92 -19.44 -9.22
C ASN A 355 -7.24 -17.93 -9.23
N ASN A 356 -7.27 -17.36 -10.43
CA ASN A 356 -7.53 -15.94 -10.64
C ASN A 356 -8.92 -15.47 -10.21
N ASP A 357 -9.94 -16.35 -10.14
CA ASP A 357 -11.28 -15.95 -9.64
C ASP A 357 -11.25 -15.70 -8.12
N ILE A 358 -10.55 -16.55 -7.35
CA ILE A 358 -10.35 -16.36 -5.90
C ILE A 358 -9.54 -15.09 -5.64
N LEU A 359 -8.48 -14.86 -6.43
CA LEU A 359 -7.70 -13.63 -6.36
C LEU A 359 -8.55 -12.39 -6.70
N ALA A 360 -9.40 -12.45 -7.74
CA ALA A 360 -10.27 -11.35 -8.13
C ALA A 360 -11.32 -11.02 -7.04
N TYR A 361 -11.92 -12.05 -6.43
CA TYR A 361 -12.84 -11.90 -5.29
C TYR A 361 -12.15 -11.18 -4.12
N TRP A 362 -10.96 -11.62 -3.71
CA TRP A 362 -10.24 -10.98 -2.61
C TRP A 362 -9.68 -9.60 -2.99
N LEU A 363 -9.36 -9.34 -4.26
CA LEU A 363 -8.95 -8.01 -4.73
C LEU A 363 -10.10 -7.01 -4.60
N SER A 364 -11.31 -7.37 -5.03
CA SER A 364 -12.49 -6.50 -4.93
C SER A 364 -12.93 -6.28 -3.48
N ASN A 365 -12.92 -7.33 -2.65
CA ASN A 365 -13.19 -7.22 -1.21
C ASN A 365 -12.15 -6.32 -0.51
N SER A 366 -10.85 -6.53 -0.77
CA SER A 366 -9.78 -5.74 -0.13
C SER A 366 -9.81 -4.28 -0.55
N ALA A 367 -10.02 -4.00 -1.84
CA ALA A 367 -10.16 -2.63 -2.35
C ALA A 367 -11.36 -1.90 -1.74
N THR A 368 -12.51 -2.58 -1.66
CA THR A 368 -13.74 -2.01 -1.08
C THR A 368 -13.59 -1.77 0.42
N LEU A 369 -13.02 -2.72 1.17
CA LEU A 369 -12.77 -2.55 2.60
C LEU A 369 -11.76 -1.43 2.85
N LEU A 370 -10.67 -1.36 2.08
CA LEU A 370 -9.65 -0.30 2.21
C LEU A 370 -10.24 1.09 1.92
N LEU A 371 -11.15 1.21 0.95
CA LEU A 371 -11.88 2.44 0.64
C LEU A 371 -12.78 2.89 1.81
N LEU A 372 -13.49 1.95 2.44
CA LEU A 372 -14.34 2.23 3.59
C LEU A 372 -13.50 2.64 4.82
N LEU A 373 -12.35 1.99 5.06
CA LEU A 373 -11.39 2.41 6.08
C LEU A 373 -10.79 3.79 5.79
N GLN A 374 -10.40 4.08 4.54
CA GLN A 374 -9.89 5.40 4.12
C GLN A 374 -10.91 6.53 4.39
N ARG A 375 -12.21 6.26 4.20
CA ARG A 375 -13.30 7.23 4.45
C ARG A 375 -13.67 7.38 5.94
N THR A 376 -13.26 6.44 6.80
CA THR A 376 -13.68 6.40 8.22
C THR A 376 -12.56 6.78 9.19
N LEU A 377 -11.33 6.34 8.94
CA LEU A 377 -10.21 6.46 9.88
C LEU A 377 -9.46 7.78 9.72
N LYS A 378 -9.49 8.62 10.75
CA LYS A 378 -8.64 9.81 10.88
C LYS A 378 -7.30 9.42 11.48
N ALA A 379 -6.21 9.76 10.80
CA ALA A 379 -4.88 9.67 11.38
C ALA A 379 -4.73 10.76 12.45
N SER A 380 -4.47 10.38 13.70
CA SER A 380 -4.12 11.35 14.75
C SER A 380 -2.76 12.00 14.44
N GLY A 381 -2.55 13.21 14.94
CA GLY A 381 -1.77 14.23 14.24
C GLY A 381 -0.24 14.09 14.30
N ALA A 382 0.40 14.05 13.12
CA ALA A 382 1.85 14.28 12.95
C ALA A 382 2.17 15.60 12.20
N ALA A 383 1.18 16.48 12.01
CA ALA A 383 1.27 17.65 11.13
C ALA A 383 1.01 19.03 11.81
N SER A 384 0.96 19.07 13.15
CA SER A 384 0.64 20.30 13.92
C SER A 384 1.86 21.14 14.34
N LEU A 385 3.09 20.67 14.09
CA LEU A 385 4.32 21.34 14.52
C LEU A 385 4.99 22.20 13.42
N THR A 386 4.21 23.07 12.77
CA THR A 386 4.76 24.26 12.10
C THR A 386 3.93 25.50 12.43
N PRO A 387 4.54 26.63 12.85
CA PRO A 387 3.82 27.85 13.20
C PRO A 387 3.43 28.61 11.92
N GLN A 388 2.44 28.11 11.19
CA GLN A 388 2.02 28.66 9.90
C GLN A 388 1.32 30.03 10.07
N ARG A 389 2.10 31.10 9.91
CA ARG A 389 1.64 32.50 9.96
C ARG A 389 0.36 32.71 9.15
N ARG A 390 -0.70 33.21 9.79
CA ARG A 390 -1.91 33.70 9.11
C ARG A 390 -1.54 34.79 8.09
N ARG A 391 -1.84 34.55 6.82
CA ARG A 391 -2.10 35.61 5.81
C ARG A 391 -3.33 35.27 4.99
N THR A 392 -4.49 35.58 5.56
CA THR A 392 -5.71 35.83 4.78
C THR A 392 -5.49 37.09 3.95
N SER A 393 -5.44 36.98 2.62
CA SER A 393 -5.26 38.12 1.72
C SER A 393 -6.10 37.96 0.46
N SER A 394 -7.28 38.55 0.55
CA SER A 394 -8.28 38.89 -0.47
C SER A 394 -7.80 38.88 -1.92
N SER A 395 -8.49 38.14 -2.78
CA SER A 395 -8.44 38.30 -4.24
C SER A 395 -9.15 39.60 -4.66
N ALA A 396 -8.39 40.60 -5.11
CA ALA A 396 -8.93 41.90 -5.51
C ALA A 396 -9.59 41.86 -6.90
N SER A 397 -10.92 41.83 -6.94
CA SER A 397 -11.72 42.04 -8.16
C SER A 397 -11.97 43.53 -8.42
N LEU A 398 -11.02 44.22 -9.05
CA LEU A 398 -11.13 45.63 -9.38
C LEU A 398 -11.79 45.88 -10.74
N PHE A 399 -13.13 46.07 -10.77
CA PHE A 399 -13.85 46.96 -11.71
C PHE A 399 -15.35 47.07 -11.32
N GLY A 400 -15.89 48.30 -11.19
CA GLY A 400 -17.30 48.55 -11.58
C GLY A 400 -18.45 48.78 -10.55
N ARG A 401 -18.30 49.74 -9.62
CA ARG A 401 -19.36 50.71 -9.18
C ARG A 401 -20.76 50.29 -8.61
N VAL A 402 -21.02 50.77 -7.38
CA VAL A 402 -22.21 51.55 -6.90
C VAL A 402 -23.49 50.83 -6.38
N SER A 403 -24.13 51.50 -5.39
CA SER A 403 -25.37 51.16 -4.62
C SER A 403 -25.19 50.09 -3.51
N GLN A 404 -25.25 50.32 -2.19
CA GLN A 404 -26.14 51.07 -1.25
C GLN A 404 -27.44 50.34 -0.82
N GLY A 405 -27.61 50.17 0.51
CA GLY A 405 -28.81 49.66 1.19
C GLY A 405 -28.86 48.13 1.38
N LEU A 406 -29.29 47.55 2.51
CA LEU A 406 -29.74 48.13 3.80
C LEU A 406 -29.40 47.17 4.98
N ARG A 407 -29.81 47.55 6.21
CA ARG A 407 -29.65 46.81 7.49
C ARG A 407 -30.58 45.55 7.51
N THR A 408 -30.45 44.54 8.38
CA THR A 408 -30.55 44.58 9.86
C THR A 408 -29.85 43.43 10.62
N SER A 409 -29.81 43.59 11.96
CA SER A 409 -29.07 42.86 13.00
C SER A 409 -29.55 41.45 13.40
N SER A 410 -28.59 40.66 13.93
CA SER A 410 -28.58 39.90 15.22
C SER A 410 -29.80 39.96 16.16
N PRO A 411 -30.03 38.95 17.05
CA PRO A 411 -28.97 38.26 17.82
C PRO A 411 -29.06 36.74 18.10
N GLN A 412 -27.98 36.26 18.72
CA GLN A 412 -27.75 35.05 19.54
C GLN A 412 -29.02 34.54 20.29
N ASN A 413 -29.24 33.24 20.54
CA ASN A 413 -28.35 32.33 21.28
C ASN A 413 -28.75 30.83 21.12
N ALA A 414 -28.05 29.89 21.77
CA ALA A 414 -28.21 28.44 21.58
C ALA A 414 -29.12 27.72 22.59
N ALA A 415 -29.87 26.70 22.12
CA ALA A 415 -30.45 25.61 22.91
C ALA A 415 -30.72 24.37 22.01
N PHE A 416 -30.82 23.18 22.61
CA PHE A 416 -30.99 21.90 21.89
C PHE A 416 -32.40 21.69 21.31
N ALA A 417 -32.47 21.00 20.17
CA ALA A 417 -33.66 20.26 19.73
C ALA A 417 -33.23 18.93 19.08
N LEU A 418 -33.95 17.84 19.36
CA LEU A 418 -33.65 16.48 18.88
C LEU A 418 -34.59 16.10 17.71
N PHE A 419 -34.04 15.31 16.78
CA PHE A 419 -34.69 14.48 15.76
C PHE A 419 -35.99 14.96 15.08
N SER A 420 -35.81 15.27 13.79
CA SER A 420 -36.65 14.85 12.64
C SER A 420 -37.42 15.94 11.88
N GLY A 421 -37.22 15.97 10.55
CA GLY A 421 -38.17 16.58 9.60
C GLY A 421 -37.62 17.63 8.62
N ARG A 422 -37.05 17.17 7.49
CA ARG A 422 -36.92 17.91 6.19
C ARG A 422 -35.97 19.13 6.16
N SER A 423 -35.34 19.52 5.04
CA SER A 423 -35.07 18.88 3.73
C SER A 423 -33.98 19.67 2.98
N HIS A 424 -33.31 19.04 2.01
CA HIS A 424 -32.35 19.63 1.05
C HIS A 424 -30.99 20.09 1.63
N GLY A 425 -30.00 19.20 1.54
CA GLY A 425 -28.57 19.46 1.70
C GLY A 425 -27.80 18.22 1.27
N GLY A 426 -26.62 18.36 0.66
CA GLY A 426 -25.79 17.22 0.27
C GLY A 426 -25.21 16.53 1.50
N PHE A 427 -25.16 15.19 1.49
CA PHE A 427 -24.50 14.43 2.56
C PHE A 427 -22.99 14.65 2.51
N ASP A 428 -22.47 15.32 3.53
CA ASP A 428 -21.04 15.42 3.84
C ASP A 428 -20.77 14.72 5.19
N GLU A 429 -19.51 14.39 5.45
CA GLU A 429 -19.00 13.78 6.69
C GLU A 429 -19.72 12.52 7.21
N LEU A 430 -19.31 11.35 6.68
CA LEU A 430 -19.21 10.17 7.55
C LEU A 430 -18.33 10.55 8.74
N ARG A 431 -18.79 10.29 9.98
CA ARG A 431 -18.04 10.62 11.21
C ARG A 431 -16.61 10.07 11.13
N GLN A 432 -15.63 10.97 11.08
CA GLN A 432 -14.22 10.63 11.14
C GLN A 432 -13.89 10.11 12.54
N ILE A 433 -13.52 8.83 12.64
CA ILE A 433 -13.16 8.16 13.89
C ILE A 433 -11.66 8.35 14.12
N GLU A 434 -11.24 8.70 15.35
CA GLU A 434 -9.84 8.69 15.74
C GLU A 434 -9.34 7.25 15.87
N ALA A 435 -8.50 6.82 14.93
CA ALA A 435 -8.08 5.43 14.83
C ALA A 435 -6.90 5.14 15.77
N LYS A 436 -7.05 4.15 16.66
CA LYS A 436 -5.95 3.63 17.47
C LYS A 436 -4.98 2.80 16.60
N TYR A 437 -3.78 2.57 17.14
CA TYR A 437 -2.70 1.86 16.44
C TYR A 437 -3.10 0.53 15.76
N PRO A 438 -3.88 -0.38 16.38
CA PRO A 438 -4.29 -1.63 15.72
C PRO A 438 -5.10 -1.41 14.42
N ALA A 439 -5.93 -0.36 14.36
CA ALA A 439 -6.72 -0.04 13.18
C ALA A 439 -5.88 0.58 12.04
N LEU A 440 -4.84 1.34 12.40
CA LEU A 440 -3.87 1.88 11.44
C LEU A 440 -3.00 0.75 10.87
N LEU A 441 -2.55 -0.18 11.72
CA LEU A 441 -1.82 -1.39 11.31
C LEU A 441 -2.67 -2.29 10.40
N PHE A 442 -3.95 -2.51 10.75
CA PHE A 442 -4.91 -3.25 9.91
C PHE A 442 -5.07 -2.63 8.52
N LYS A 443 -5.17 -1.30 8.43
CA LYS A 443 -5.23 -0.58 7.14
C LYS A 443 -3.94 -0.76 6.33
N GLN A 444 -2.78 -0.74 6.97
CA GLN A 444 -1.48 -0.97 6.32
C GLN A 444 -1.34 -2.41 5.83
N GLN A 445 -1.68 -3.40 6.66
CA GLN A 445 -1.71 -4.82 6.28
C GLN A 445 -2.65 -5.05 5.09
N LEU A 446 -3.88 -4.52 5.14
CA LEU A 446 -4.86 -4.65 4.05
C LEU A 446 -4.37 -4.00 2.74
N THR A 447 -3.61 -2.91 2.82
CA THR A 447 -2.94 -2.31 1.65
C THR A 447 -1.92 -3.28 1.05
N ALA A 448 -1.03 -3.83 1.88
CA ALA A 448 -0.03 -4.81 1.43
C ALA A 448 -0.67 -6.10 0.87
N PHE A 449 -1.83 -6.51 1.39
CA PHE A 449 -2.61 -7.62 0.80
C PHE A 449 -3.20 -7.25 -0.57
N LEU A 450 -3.79 -6.06 -0.73
CA LEU A 450 -4.27 -5.58 -2.04
C LEU A 450 -3.14 -5.56 -3.08
N GLU A 451 -1.97 -5.04 -2.70
CA GLU A 451 -0.77 -5.00 -3.54
C GLU A 451 -0.26 -6.42 -3.88
N LYS A 452 -0.23 -7.34 -2.90
CA LYS A 452 0.13 -8.75 -3.10
C LYS A 452 -0.82 -9.45 -4.07
N ILE A 453 -2.13 -9.29 -3.90
CA ILE A 453 -3.15 -9.93 -4.77
C ILE A 453 -3.03 -9.37 -6.20
N TYR A 454 -2.91 -8.04 -6.34
CA TYR A 454 -2.70 -7.38 -7.62
C TYR A 454 -1.43 -7.91 -8.32
N GLY A 455 -0.32 -8.03 -7.58
CA GLY A 455 0.93 -8.61 -8.08
C GLY A 455 0.75 -10.06 -8.56
N LEU A 456 0.14 -10.92 -7.75
CA LEU A 456 -0.15 -12.31 -8.12
C LEU A 456 -1.00 -12.42 -9.39
N MET A 457 -2.07 -11.64 -9.52
CA MET A 457 -2.91 -11.65 -10.74
C MET A 457 -2.15 -11.18 -11.98
N ARG A 458 -1.36 -10.10 -11.86
CA ARG A 458 -0.50 -9.57 -12.93
C ARG A 458 0.55 -10.60 -13.34
N ASP A 459 1.18 -11.25 -12.38
CA ASP A 459 2.32 -12.13 -12.63
C ASP A 459 1.88 -13.53 -13.10
N ASN A 460 0.70 -14.00 -12.68
CA ASN A 460 0.01 -15.13 -13.32
C ASN A 460 -0.30 -14.83 -14.80
N LEU A 461 -0.81 -13.62 -15.12
CA LEU A 461 -1.07 -13.23 -16.51
C LEU A 461 0.23 -13.12 -17.33
N LYS A 462 1.31 -12.54 -16.76
CA LYS A 462 2.65 -12.56 -17.39
C LYS A 462 3.12 -13.99 -17.65
N LYS A 463 2.97 -14.90 -16.68
CA LYS A 463 3.34 -16.33 -16.75
C LYS A 463 2.57 -17.07 -17.85
N GLU A 464 1.27 -16.83 -18.02
CA GLU A 464 0.45 -17.45 -19.07
C GLU A 464 0.83 -16.96 -20.48
N ILE A 465 1.02 -15.64 -20.67
CA ILE A 465 1.30 -15.10 -22.01
C ILE A 465 2.77 -15.20 -22.43
N SER A 466 3.72 -15.31 -21.49
CA SER A 466 5.17 -15.39 -21.77
C SER A 466 5.55 -16.48 -22.80
N PRO A 467 5.13 -17.76 -22.68
CA PRO A 467 5.43 -18.78 -23.69
C PRO A 467 4.79 -18.48 -25.05
N LEU A 468 3.57 -17.90 -25.08
CA LEU A 468 2.91 -17.49 -26.31
C LEU A 468 3.64 -16.32 -26.99
N LEU A 469 4.10 -15.34 -26.21
CA LEU A 469 4.92 -14.23 -26.69
C LEU A 469 6.23 -14.72 -27.31
N GLY A 470 6.86 -15.76 -26.73
CA GLY A 470 8.03 -16.43 -27.30
C GLY A 470 7.83 -16.94 -28.74
N LEU A 471 6.63 -17.43 -29.05
CA LEU A 471 6.21 -17.86 -30.40
C LEU A 471 5.77 -16.69 -31.30
N CYS A 472 5.46 -15.53 -30.71
CA CYS A 472 5.06 -14.31 -31.41
C CYS A 472 6.24 -13.42 -31.84
N ILE A 473 7.45 -13.62 -31.32
CA ILE A 473 8.62 -12.77 -31.64
C ILE A 473 9.10 -12.93 -33.09
N GLN A 474 9.05 -14.16 -33.62
CA GLN A 474 9.47 -14.48 -34.98
C GLN A 474 8.35 -15.19 -35.74
N ALA A 475 8.09 -14.76 -36.98
CA ALA A 475 7.14 -15.39 -37.89
C ALA A 475 7.48 -16.89 -38.10
N PRO A 476 6.58 -17.83 -37.76
CA PRO A 476 6.79 -19.25 -38.02
C PRO A 476 7.21 -19.54 -39.47
N ARG A 477 8.44 -20.05 -39.61
CA ARG A 477 9.03 -20.40 -40.90
C ARG A 477 8.54 -21.77 -41.35
N ASN A 478 7.45 -21.80 -42.12
CA ASN A 478 7.02 -23.01 -42.83
C ASN A 478 8.21 -23.60 -43.60
N SER A 479 8.57 -24.84 -43.26
CA SER A 479 9.70 -25.55 -43.87
C SER A 479 9.55 -25.58 -45.40
N ARG A 480 10.64 -25.35 -46.14
CA ARG A 480 10.65 -25.26 -47.62
C ARG A 480 10.45 -26.64 -48.26
N GLY A 481 9.24 -27.21 -48.12
CA GLY A 481 9.00 -28.65 -48.28
C GLY A 481 7.67 -29.05 -48.94
N SER A 482 7.11 -28.24 -49.84
CA SER A 482 6.22 -28.73 -50.90
C SER A 482 6.06 -27.72 -52.04
N LEU A 483 6.28 -28.15 -53.28
CA LEU A 483 6.28 -27.30 -54.47
C LEU A 483 5.05 -27.59 -55.38
N VAL A 484 3.87 -27.72 -54.75
CA VAL A 484 2.62 -28.17 -55.40
C VAL A 484 1.52 -27.09 -55.38
N LYS A 485 0.62 -27.13 -56.36
CA LYS A 485 -0.41 -26.09 -56.63
C LYS A 485 -1.48 -26.02 -55.53
N GLY A 486 -1.55 -24.88 -54.80
CA GLY A 486 -2.62 -24.60 -53.82
C GLY A 486 -2.68 -23.14 -53.33
N ARG A 487 -2.19 -22.19 -54.13
CA ARG A 487 -1.62 -20.89 -53.68
C ARG A 487 -2.52 -19.97 -52.85
N ALA A 488 -3.85 -20.02 -52.97
CA ALA A 488 -4.73 -19.13 -52.19
C ALA A 488 -5.05 -19.73 -50.81
N GLN A 489 -5.65 -20.91 -50.79
CA GLN A 489 -6.17 -21.53 -49.56
C GLN A 489 -5.05 -22.05 -48.65
N ALA A 490 -3.94 -22.55 -49.20
CA ALA A 490 -2.77 -22.93 -48.41
C ALA A 490 -2.11 -21.71 -47.73
N ASN A 491 -2.06 -20.55 -48.41
CA ASN A 491 -1.57 -19.31 -47.82
C ASN A 491 -2.51 -18.78 -46.73
N ALA A 492 -3.84 -18.86 -46.93
CA ALA A 492 -4.80 -18.47 -45.91
C ALA A 492 -4.69 -19.34 -44.65
N ILE A 493 -4.58 -20.67 -44.79
CA ILE A 493 -4.38 -21.60 -43.68
C ILE A 493 -3.04 -21.33 -42.97
N ALA A 494 -1.97 -21.06 -43.73
CA ALA A 494 -0.69 -20.65 -43.14
C ALA A 494 -0.81 -19.33 -42.37
N GLN A 495 -1.45 -18.30 -42.91
CA GLN A 495 -1.67 -17.02 -42.21
C GLN A 495 -2.55 -17.19 -40.95
N GLN A 496 -3.54 -18.08 -40.98
CA GLN A 496 -4.34 -18.38 -39.80
C GLN A 496 -3.49 -19.03 -38.70
N ALA A 497 -2.58 -19.94 -39.07
CA ALA A 497 -1.63 -20.56 -38.14
C ALA A 497 -0.61 -19.55 -37.58
N LEU A 498 -0.14 -18.58 -38.39
CA LEU A 498 0.70 -17.48 -37.91
C LEU A 498 -0.03 -16.65 -36.84
N ILE A 499 -1.28 -16.27 -37.09
CA ILE A 499 -2.05 -15.38 -36.20
C ILE A 499 -2.56 -16.10 -34.93
N ALA A 500 -2.69 -17.43 -34.95
CA ALA A 500 -3.22 -18.22 -33.83
C ALA A 500 -2.51 -17.98 -32.48
N HIS A 501 -1.19 -17.74 -32.46
CA HIS A 501 -0.47 -17.45 -31.21
C HIS A 501 -0.90 -16.10 -30.60
N TRP A 502 -1.10 -15.08 -31.43
CA TRP A 502 -1.61 -13.77 -31.01
C TRP A 502 -3.07 -13.85 -30.54
N GLN A 503 -3.89 -14.65 -31.23
CA GLN A 503 -5.28 -14.88 -30.82
C GLN A 503 -5.40 -15.64 -29.50
N ASN A 504 -4.45 -16.52 -29.17
CA ASN A 504 -4.36 -17.12 -27.84
C ASN A 504 -4.01 -16.07 -26.76
N ILE A 505 -3.09 -15.13 -27.02
CA ILE A 505 -2.80 -14.02 -26.08
C ILE A 505 -4.06 -13.15 -25.87
N VAL A 506 -4.76 -12.79 -26.95
CA VAL A 506 -6.03 -12.04 -26.88
C VAL A 506 -7.11 -12.82 -26.12
N LYS A 507 -7.13 -14.15 -26.21
CA LYS A 507 -8.01 -15.02 -25.42
C LYS A 507 -7.66 -14.97 -23.92
N SER A 508 -6.38 -15.06 -23.56
CA SER A 508 -5.92 -14.91 -22.16
C SER A 508 -6.30 -13.54 -21.59
N LEU A 509 -6.06 -12.46 -22.32
CA LEU A 509 -6.46 -11.09 -21.93
C LEU A 509 -7.98 -10.97 -21.71
N ASN A 510 -8.79 -11.56 -22.60
CA ASN A 510 -10.24 -11.63 -22.46
C ASN A 510 -10.69 -12.45 -21.24
N ASN A 511 -10.06 -13.60 -20.97
CA ASN A 511 -10.37 -14.43 -19.81
C ASN A 511 -10.16 -13.65 -18.51
N TYR A 512 -9.00 -13.01 -18.35
CA TYR A 512 -8.68 -12.17 -17.19
C TYR A 512 -9.63 -10.97 -17.05
N LEU A 513 -9.99 -10.31 -18.16
CA LEU A 513 -10.98 -9.22 -18.15
C LEU A 513 -12.35 -9.72 -17.66
N ASN A 514 -12.78 -10.89 -18.12
CA ASN A 514 -14.06 -11.48 -17.72
C ASN A 514 -14.07 -11.93 -16.26
N THR A 515 -13.03 -12.62 -15.77
CA THR A 515 -12.86 -12.97 -14.35
C THR A 515 -12.87 -11.75 -13.44
N MET A 516 -12.11 -10.69 -13.79
CA MET A 516 -12.10 -9.46 -13.01
C MET A 516 -13.45 -8.71 -13.02
N ARG A 517 -14.17 -8.71 -14.15
CA ARG A 517 -15.51 -8.09 -14.24
C ARG A 517 -16.59 -8.90 -13.51
N ALA A 518 -16.55 -10.23 -13.57
CA ALA A 518 -17.47 -11.11 -12.85
C ALA A 518 -17.33 -10.97 -11.33
N ASN A 519 -16.11 -10.74 -10.86
CA ASN A 519 -15.78 -10.47 -9.45
C ASN A 519 -15.81 -8.97 -9.08
N PHE A 520 -16.45 -8.13 -9.91
CA PHE A 520 -16.61 -6.68 -9.66
C PHE A 520 -15.33 -5.97 -9.21
N VAL A 521 -14.17 -6.32 -9.80
CA VAL A 521 -12.90 -5.65 -9.50
C VAL A 521 -12.97 -4.20 -10.00
N PRO A 522 -12.56 -3.20 -9.20
CA PRO A 522 -12.62 -1.79 -9.62
C PRO A 522 -11.94 -1.54 -10.97
N PRO A 523 -12.58 -0.88 -11.96
CA PRO A 523 -12.02 -0.68 -13.30
C PRO A 523 -10.67 0.06 -13.33
N PHE A 524 -10.39 0.85 -12.30
CA PHE A 524 -9.06 1.42 -12.07
C PHE A 524 -7.96 0.35 -11.92
N LEU A 525 -8.17 -0.67 -11.09
CA LEU A 525 -7.20 -1.76 -10.89
C LEU A 525 -7.08 -2.62 -12.15
N ILE A 526 -8.20 -2.92 -12.83
CA ILE A 526 -8.22 -3.66 -14.10
C ILE A 526 -7.34 -2.96 -15.15
N ARG A 527 -7.49 -1.64 -15.33
CA ARG A 527 -6.63 -0.84 -16.24
C ARG A 527 -5.15 -0.92 -15.87
N LYS A 528 -4.82 -0.85 -14.58
CA LYS A 528 -3.42 -0.90 -14.12
C LYS A 528 -2.78 -2.27 -14.43
N VAL A 529 -3.51 -3.38 -14.22
CA VAL A 529 -3.06 -4.73 -14.63
C VAL A 529 -2.71 -4.74 -16.11
N PHE A 530 -3.65 -4.40 -16.98
CA PHE A 530 -3.43 -4.44 -18.43
C PHE A 530 -2.38 -3.45 -18.92
N THR A 531 -2.22 -2.30 -18.28
CA THR A 531 -1.15 -1.35 -18.62
C THR A 531 0.22 -1.97 -18.35
N GLN A 532 0.42 -2.64 -17.21
CA GLN A 532 1.66 -3.38 -16.95
C GLN A 532 1.82 -4.62 -17.85
N THR A 533 0.74 -5.32 -18.20
CA THR A 533 0.79 -6.42 -19.17
C THR A 533 1.25 -5.94 -20.56
N PHE A 534 0.73 -4.81 -21.03
CA PHE A 534 1.12 -4.23 -22.33
C PHE A 534 2.53 -3.64 -22.31
N CYS A 535 2.98 -3.09 -21.17
CA CYS A 535 4.39 -2.73 -20.97
C CYS A 535 5.31 -3.96 -21.05
N PHE A 536 4.96 -5.06 -20.37
CA PHE A 536 5.69 -6.33 -20.44
C PHE A 536 5.74 -6.89 -21.88
N ILE A 537 4.62 -6.88 -22.62
CA ILE A 537 4.58 -7.26 -24.04
C ILE A 537 5.52 -6.37 -24.86
N ASN A 538 5.53 -5.04 -24.62
CA ASN A 538 6.47 -4.12 -25.27
C ASN A 538 7.92 -4.51 -25.01
N VAL A 539 8.29 -4.70 -23.73
CA VAL A 539 9.65 -5.04 -23.30
C VAL A 539 10.12 -6.35 -23.94
N GLN A 540 9.33 -7.42 -23.82
CA GLN A 540 9.67 -8.76 -24.33
C GLN A 540 9.91 -8.77 -25.84
N LEU A 541 8.99 -8.21 -26.62
CA LEU A 541 9.09 -8.18 -28.09
C LEU A 541 10.22 -7.26 -28.55
N PHE A 542 10.38 -6.07 -27.95
CA PHE A 542 11.36 -5.07 -28.37
C PHE A 542 12.80 -5.46 -28.01
N ASN A 543 13.04 -5.97 -26.80
CA ASN A 543 14.36 -6.46 -26.40
C ASN A 543 14.78 -7.64 -27.29
N SER A 544 13.87 -8.55 -27.57
CA SER A 544 14.15 -9.70 -28.44
C SER A 544 14.41 -9.31 -29.90
N LEU A 545 13.80 -8.23 -30.38
CA LEU A 545 14.10 -7.62 -31.68
C LEU A 545 15.48 -6.96 -31.69
N LEU A 546 15.90 -6.30 -30.60
CA LEU A 546 17.22 -5.67 -30.44
C LEU A 546 18.39 -6.64 -30.18
N LEU A 547 18.10 -7.89 -29.84
CA LEU A 547 19.07 -8.94 -29.58
C LEU A 547 19.22 -9.95 -30.73
N ARG A 548 18.24 -10.05 -31.65
CA ARG A 548 18.17 -11.13 -32.65
C ARG A 548 18.02 -10.62 -34.08
N ARG A 549 19.05 -10.85 -34.90
CA ARG A 549 19.12 -10.38 -36.30
C ARG A 549 17.97 -10.91 -37.15
N GLU A 550 17.59 -12.16 -36.92
CA GLU A 550 16.51 -12.86 -37.62
C GLU A 550 15.09 -12.36 -37.27
N CYS A 551 14.97 -11.43 -36.31
CA CYS A 551 13.73 -10.69 -36.03
C CYS A 551 13.67 -9.34 -36.77
N CYS A 552 14.82 -8.81 -37.22
CA CYS A 552 14.92 -7.56 -37.99
C CYS A 552 14.78 -7.81 -39.49
N SER A 553 13.62 -8.31 -39.93
CA SER A 553 13.30 -8.48 -41.36
C SER A 553 11.98 -7.82 -41.77
N PHE A 554 11.74 -7.72 -43.09
CA PHE A 554 10.48 -7.14 -43.60
C PHE A 554 9.30 -8.05 -43.24
N SER A 555 9.39 -9.35 -43.53
CA SER A 555 8.30 -10.29 -43.24
C SER A 555 8.01 -10.42 -41.75
N ASN A 556 9.05 -10.36 -40.90
CA ASN A 556 8.85 -10.36 -39.45
C ASN A 556 8.22 -9.06 -38.94
N GLY A 557 8.59 -7.92 -39.54
CA GLY A 557 7.95 -6.63 -39.30
C GLY A 557 6.45 -6.66 -39.63
N GLU A 558 6.06 -7.25 -40.77
CA GLU A 558 4.65 -7.44 -41.14
C GLU A 558 3.91 -8.36 -40.16
N TYR A 559 4.53 -9.49 -39.78
CA TYR A 559 3.95 -10.45 -38.86
C TYR A 559 3.67 -9.85 -37.48
N VAL A 560 4.68 -9.27 -36.83
CA VAL A 560 4.52 -8.67 -35.49
C VAL A 560 3.58 -7.45 -35.57
N LYS A 561 3.64 -6.64 -36.63
CA LYS A 561 2.68 -5.53 -36.84
C LYS A 561 1.23 -6.02 -36.98
N SER A 562 1.00 -7.18 -37.59
CA SER A 562 -0.33 -7.78 -37.70
C SER A 562 -0.82 -8.28 -36.33
N GLY A 563 0.05 -8.93 -35.56
CA GLY A 563 -0.25 -9.35 -34.19
C GLY A 563 -0.54 -8.21 -33.22
N LEU A 564 0.19 -7.08 -33.34
CA LEU A 564 -0.11 -5.86 -32.59
C LEU A 564 -1.47 -5.24 -32.96
N ALA A 565 -1.99 -5.49 -34.17
CA ALA A 565 -3.34 -5.03 -34.56
C ALA A 565 -4.46 -5.85 -33.89
N GLU A 566 -4.24 -7.16 -33.63
CA GLU A 566 -5.16 -7.96 -32.80
C GLU A 566 -5.22 -7.41 -31.36
N LEU A 567 -4.07 -6.97 -30.81
CA LEU A 567 -4.01 -6.28 -29.50
C LEU A 567 -4.67 -4.89 -29.53
N GLU A 568 -4.50 -4.12 -30.62
CA GLU A 568 -5.21 -2.84 -30.82
C GLU A 568 -6.73 -3.05 -30.86
N GLN A 569 -7.21 -4.06 -31.59
CA GLN A 569 -8.62 -4.43 -31.65
C GLN A 569 -9.15 -4.90 -30.29
N TRP A 570 -8.35 -5.63 -29.50
CA TRP A 570 -8.71 -6.00 -28.14
C TRP A 570 -8.87 -4.76 -27.24
N CYS A 571 -7.96 -3.78 -27.29
CA CYS A 571 -8.11 -2.53 -26.53
C CYS A 571 -9.41 -1.77 -26.88
N HIS A 572 -9.79 -1.75 -28.16
CA HIS A 572 -11.07 -1.15 -28.58
C HIS A 572 -12.29 -1.92 -28.04
N ALA A 573 -12.24 -3.26 -28.03
CA ALA A 573 -13.31 -4.10 -27.49
C ALA A 573 -13.43 -4.05 -25.96
N ALA A 574 -12.30 -3.90 -25.25
CA ALA A 574 -12.24 -3.73 -23.80
C ALA A 574 -12.60 -2.30 -23.35
N THR A 575 -12.63 -1.32 -24.26
CA THR A 575 -12.98 0.10 -24.04
C THR A 575 -12.04 0.89 -23.12
N GLU A 576 -12.18 2.22 -23.10
CA GLU A 576 -11.41 3.12 -22.23
C GLU A 576 -11.62 2.85 -20.72
N GLU A 577 -12.73 2.20 -20.35
CA GLU A 577 -13.03 1.80 -18.97
C GLU A 577 -12.03 0.77 -18.42
N PHE A 578 -11.68 -0.25 -19.23
CA PHE A 578 -10.85 -1.39 -18.79
C PHE A 578 -9.47 -1.46 -19.47
N ALA A 579 -9.30 -0.94 -20.68
CA ALA A 579 -8.00 -0.89 -21.35
C ALA A 579 -7.20 0.39 -21.02
N GLY A 580 -7.87 1.53 -20.86
CA GLY A 580 -7.21 2.82 -20.59
C GLY A 580 -6.09 3.14 -21.59
N SER A 581 -4.92 3.52 -21.08
CA SER A 581 -3.73 3.86 -21.89
C SER A 581 -2.90 2.65 -22.34
N SER A 582 -3.33 1.41 -22.13
CA SER A 582 -2.51 0.20 -22.40
C SER A 582 -1.94 0.14 -23.83
N TRP A 583 -2.67 0.66 -24.83
CA TRP A 583 -2.20 0.72 -26.22
C TRP A 583 -0.99 1.67 -26.44
N GLU A 584 -0.76 2.61 -25.53
CA GLU A 584 0.36 3.55 -25.59
C GLU A 584 1.67 2.90 -25.11
N GLU A 585 1.63 1.90 -24.22
CA GLU A 585 2.85 1.25 -23.69
C GLU A 585 3.61 0.43 -24.74
N LEU A 586 2.92 -0.06 -25.76
CA LEU A 586 3.50 -0.72 -26.93
C LEU A 586 4.31 0.22 -27.85
N LYS A 587 4.55 1.47 -27.46
CA LYS A 587 5.23 2.53 -28.24
C LYS A 587 6.54 2.08 -28.89
N HIS A 588 7.42 1.37 -28.19
CA HIS A 588 8.74 1.00 -28.71
C HIS A 588 8.64 -0.08 -29.78
N ILE A 589 7.90 -1.17 -29.52
CA ILE A 589 7.71 -2.23 -30.51
C ILE A 589 6.90 -1.75 -31.71
N LYS A 590 5.84 -0.93 -31.50
CA LYS A 590 5.02 -0.33 -32.58
C LYS A 590 5.87 0.52 -33.53
N GLN A 591 6.76 1.36 -33.01
CA GLN A 591 7.67 2.18 -33.82
C GLN A 591 8.73 1.32 -34.53
N ALA A 592 9.33 0.35 -33.83
CA ALA A 592 10.32 -0.56 -34.41
C ALA A 592 9.77 -1.35 -35.61
N VAL A 593 8.62 -2.03 -35.47
CA VAL A 593 8.04 -2.81 -36.58
C VAL A 593 7.41 -1.91 -37.64
N GLY A 594 6.91 -0.73 -37.25
CA GLY A 594 6.49 0.33 -38.17
C GLY A 594 7.62 0.74 -39.12
N PHE A 595 8.83 0.93 -38.59
CA PHE A 595 10.05 1.25 -39.33
C PHE A 595 10.55 0.07 -40.20
N LEU A 596 10.55 -1.16 -39.69
CA LEU A 596 10.94 -2.36 -40.46
C LEU A 596 10.14 -2.53 -41.75
N VAL A 597 8.85 -2.18 -41.75
CA VAL A 597 7.91 -2.34 -42.89
C VAL A 597 7.96 -1.15 -43.88
N ILE A 598 8.78 -0.11 -43.65
CA ILE A 598 8.97 0.98 -44.62
C ILE A 598 9.80 0.48 -45.81
N HIS A 599 9.26 0.52 -47.03
CA HIS A 599 10.03 0.13 -48.23
C HIS A 599 11.16 1.11 -48.60
N GLN A 600 10.98 2.42 -48.35
CA GLN A 600 11.91 3.47 -48.82
C GLN A 600 12.87 3.96 -47.73
N LYS A 601 13.37 3.06 -46.86
CA LYS A 601 14.34 3.37 -45.78
C LYS A 601 15.58 4.16 -46.28
N PRO A 602 16.18 3.87 -47.46
CA PRO A 602 17.36 4.62 -47.93
C PRO A 602 17.13 6.12 -48.14
N LYS A 603 15.88 6.54 -48.32
CA LYS A 603 15.50 7.94 -48.59
C LYS A 603 15.12 8.72 -47.32
N LYS A 604 15.23 8.11 -46.13
CA LYS A 604 14.83 8.73 -44.87
C LYS A 604 16.03 9.34 -44.14
N SER A 605 15.96 10.64 -43.88
CA SER A 605 16.97 11.35 -43.10
C SER A 605 16.93 10.92 -41.63
N LEU A 606 18.06 11.06 -40.92
CA LEU A 606 18.14 10.79 -39.48
C LEU A 606 17.10 11.62 -38.68
N ARG A 607 16.77 12.83 -39.15
CA ARG A 607 15.77 13.70 -38.53
C ARG A 607 14.34 13.13 -38.67
N GLU A 608 13.95 12.67 -39.85
CA GLU A 608 12.64 12.01 -40.03
C GLU A 608 12.55 10.75 -39.15
N ILE A 609 13.61 9.94 -39.12
CA ILE A 609 13.65 8.71 -38.32
C ILE A 609 13.49 9.01 -36.83
N THR A 610 14.22 9.99 -36.30
CA THR A 610 14.25 10.30 -34.85
C THR A 610 13.13 11.21 -34.37
N LYS A 611 12.40 11.92 -35.25
CA LYS A 611 11.35 12.88 -34.85
C LYS A 611 9.96 12.58 -35.40
N GLU A 612 9.83 11.81 -36.48
CA GLU A 612 8.54 11.51 -37.12
C GLU A 612 8.19 10.02 -37.08
N LEU A 613 9.19 9.14 -37.30
CA LEU A 613 8.95 7.69 -37.39
C LEU A 613 9.11 6.97 -36.03
N CYS A 614 10.17 7.26 -35.29
CA CYS A 614 10.57 6.54 -34.09
C CYS A 614 10.95 7.45 -32.90
N PRO A 615 10.12 8.43 -32.49
CA PRO A 615 10.46 9.39 -31.43
C PRO A 615 10.62 8.81 -30.02
N ALA A 616 10.29 7.53 -29.79
CA ALA A 616 10.51 6.84 -28.51
C ALA A 616 11.76 5.94 -28.49
N LEU A 617 12.49 5.79 -29.61
CA LEU A 617 13.69 4.97 -29.68
C LEU A 617 14.96 5.83 -29.54
N SER A 618 15.94 5.36 -28.77
CA SER A 618 17.26 6.01 -28.68
C SER A 618 18.09 5.81 -29.96
N ILE A 619 19.11 6.64 -30.17
CA ILE A 619 20.02 6.49 -31.32
C ILE A 619 20.70 5.11 -31.31
N GLN A 620 21.07 4.60 -30.13
CA GLN A 620 21.65 3.26 -29.95
C GLN A 620 20.70 2.15 -30.42
N GLN A 621 19.41 2.25 -30.09
CA GLN A 621 18.38 1.29 -30.51
C GLN A 621 18.14 1.36 -32.02
N LEU A 622 18.01 2.58 -32.57
CA LEU A 622 17.84 2.81 -34.00
C LEU A 622 19.02 2.29 -34.82
N TYR A 623 20.25 2.49 -34.34
CA TYR A 623 21.47 1.96 -34.94
C TYR A 623 21.48 0.43 -34.94
N ARG A 624 21.12 -0.22 -33.83
CA ARG A 624 21.00 -1.70 -33.75
C ARG A 624 19.98 -2.25 -34.75
N ILE A 625 18.77 -1.71 -34.79
CA ILE A 625 17.73 -2.15 -35.73
C ILE A 625 18.21 -1.94 -37.18
N SER A 626 18.78 -0.76 -37.48
CA SER A 626 19.25 -0.39 -38.82
C SER A 626 20.40 -1.26 -39.34
N THR A 627 21.31 -1.69 -38.46
CA THR A 627 22.47 -2.52 -38.83
C THR A 627 22.18 -4.01 -38.82
N MET A 628 21.18 -4.47 -38.06
CA MET A 628 20.69 -5.86 -38.13
C MET A 628 19.73 -6.11 -39.29
N TYR A 629 19.08 -5.07 -39.81
CA TYR A 629 18.03 -5.20 -40.84
C TYR A 629 18.49 -5.93 -42.11
N TRP A 630 17.63 -6.81 -42.61
CA TRP A 630 17.70 -7.37 -43.96
C TRP A 630 16.29 -7.58 -44.53
N ASP A 631 16.11 -7.41 -45.84
CA ASP A 631 14.84 -7.74 -46.50
C ASP A 631 14.85 -9.17 -47.02
N ASP A 632 13.83 -9.93 -46.64
CA ASP A 632 13.63 -11.35 -46.90
C ASP A 632 12.50 -11.61 -47.93
N LYS A 633 11.85 -10.55 -48.44
CA LYS A 633 10.61 -10.61 -49.22
C LYS A 633 10.63 -9.74 -50.49
N TYR A 634 11.22 -8.55 -50.42
CA TYR A 634 11.22 -7.55 -51.51
C TYR A 634 12.62 -7.02 -51.89
N GLY A 635 13.68 -7.40 -51.18
CA GLY A 635 15.05 -6.97 -51.47
C GLY A 635 15.34 -5.48 -51.19
N THR A 636 14.50 -4.79 -50.42
CA THR A 636 14.75 -3.40 -50.00
C THR A 636 15.98 -3.27 -49.11
N HIS A 637 16.69 -2.17 -49.24
CA HIS A 637 17.86 -1.89 -48.42
C HIS A 637 17.49 -1.26 -47.06
N SER A 638 18.45 -1.23 -46.13
CA SER A 638 18.33 -0.47 -44.88
C SER A 638 18.39 1.05 -45.13
N VAL A 639 18.51 1.84 -44.07
CA VAL A 639 18.84 3.27 -44.17
C VAL A 639 20.19 3.51 -44.86
N SER A 640 20.43 4.74 -45.34
CA SER A 640 21.67 5.07 -46.05
C SER A 640 22.91 4.95 -45.15
N ALA A 641 24.07 4.68 -45.76
CA ALA A 641 25.35 4.63 -45.05
C ALA A 641 25.69 5.95 -44.33
N GLU A 642 25.27 7.08 -44.91
CA GLU A 642 25.34 8.41 -44.27
C GLU A 642 24.59 8.42 -42.92
N VAL A 643 23.33 7.97 -42.89
CA VAL A 643 22.52 7.92 -41.66
C VAL A 643 23.14 6.99 -40.61
N ILE A 644 23.69 5.84 -41.01
CA ILE A 644 24.39 4.92 -40.10
C ILE A 644 25.65 5.58 -39.51
N SER A 645 26.39 6.34 -40.32
CA SER A 645 27.55 7.11 -39.88
C SER A 645 27.17 8.25 -38.93
N SER A 646 26.12 9.02 -39.23
CA SER A 646 25.60 10.06 -38.33
C SER A 646 25.13 9.48 -37.00
N MET A 647 24.38 8.36 -37.01
CA MET A 647 24.00 7.65 -35.77
C MET A 647 25.21 7.28 -34.92
N ARG A 648 26.29 6.77 -35.55
CA ARG A 648 27.52 6.41 -34.83
C ARG A 648 28.19 7.62 -34.16
N VAL A 649 28.27 8.76 -34.85
CA VAL A 649 28.84 9.99 -34.27
C VAL A 649 28.01 10.44 -33.07
N THR A 650 26.69 10.58 -33.22
CA THR A 650 25.80 10.98 -32.13
C THR A 650 25.83 10.01 -30.94
N MET A 651 25.97 8.70 -31.17
CA MET A 651 26.15 7.72 -30.08
C MET A 651 27.45 7.93 -29.30
N THR A 652 28.56 8.29 -29.97
CA THR A 652 29.82 8.62 -29.30
C THR A 652 29.66 9.88 -28.46
N ASP A 653 29.04 10.93 -29.01
CA ASP A 653 28.77 12.20 -28.31
C ASP A 653 27.86 12.00 -27.07
N GLU A 654 26.81 11.18 -27.21
CA GLU A 654 25.91 10.79 -26.11
C GLU A 654 26.64 9.94 -25.06
N SER A 655 27.52 9.01 -25.46
CA SER A 655 28.21 8.11 -24.53
C SER A 655 29.16 8.80 -23.55
N ASN A 656 29.65 10.00 -23.89
CA ASN A 656 30.45 10.83 -22.98
C ASN A 656 29.61 11.47 -21.84
N ASN A 657 28.28 11.40 -21.91
CA ASN A 657 27.36 11.84 -20.84
C ASN A 657 26.74 10.60 -20.18
N ALA A 658 27.36 10.13 -19.10
CA ALA A 658 27.17 8.79 -18.51
C ALA A 658 25.83 8.55 -17.76
N LEU A 659 24.69 8.83 -18.39
CA LEU A 659 23.33 8.67 -17.83
C LEU A 659 22.42 7.69 -18.59
N SER A 660 22.88 7.07 -19.68
CA SER A 660 22.10 6.02 -20.38
C SER A 660 23.02 5.00 -21.07
N SER A 661 23.40 3.96 -20.33
CA SER A 661 24.24 2.86 -20.81
C SER A 661 23.45 1.63 -21.28
N SER A 662 22.18 1.47 -20.87
CA SER A 662 21.31 0.39 -21.35
C SER A 662 20.60 0.81 -22.64
N PHE A 663 20.70 -0.04 -23.66
CA PHE A 663 19.88 0.05 -24.88
C PHE A 663 18.63 -0.85 -24.83
N LEU A 664 18.51 -1.72 -23.81
CA LEU A 664 17.35 -2.56 -23.56
C LEU A 664 16.34 -1.82 -22.68
N LEU A 665 15.10 -2.30 -22.67
CA LEU A 665 14.06 -1.83 -21.76
C LEU A 665 13.95 -2.76 -20.55
N ASP A 666 13.73 -2.20 -19.37
CA ASP A 666 13.51 -2.94 -18.13
C ASP A 666 12.00 -3.19 -17.88
N ASP A 667 11.66 -4.31 -17.24
CA ASP A 667 10.28 -4.69 -16.90
C ASP A 667 9.92 -4.23 -15.48
N ASP A 668 9.51 -2.97 -15.33
CA ASP A 668 9.12 -2.42 -14.03
C ASP A 668 7.87 -3.14 -13.47
N SER A 669 8.13 -3.94 -12.44
CA SER A 669 7.14 -4.74 -11.71
C SER A 669 6.75 -4.12 -10.36
N SER A 670 7.02 -2.82 -10.17
CA SER A 670 6.49 -2.01 -9.06
C SER A 670 4.95 -1.96 -9.04
N ILE A 671 4.36 -1.44 -7.96
CA ILE A 671 2.92 -1.17 -7.87
C ILE A 671 2.63 0.18 -8.55
N PRO A 672 1.84 0.23 -9.64
CA PRO A 672 1.71 1.42 -10.48
C PRO A 672 0.64 2.41 -9.97
N PHE A 673 0.27 2.39 -8.69
CA PHE A 673 -0.79 3.23 -8.11
C PHE A 673 -0.55 3.50 -6.62
N SER A 674 -1.31 4.44 -6.06
CA SER A 674 -1.37 4.72 -4.61
C SER A 674 -2.78 4.52 -4.06
N ILE A 675 -2.90 4.32 -2.74
CA ILE A 675 -4.20 4.22 -2.02
C ILE A 675 -5.10 5.42 -2.35
N ASP A 676 -4.50 6.59 -2.52
CA ASP A 676 -5.16 7.83 -2.88
C ASP A 676 -5.76 7.83 -4.29
N GLU A 677 -5.14 7.17 -5.26
CA GLU A 677 -5.72 6.99 -6.61
C GLU A 677 -6.88 6.01 -6.60
N ILE A 678 -6.79 4.91 -5.83
CA ILE A 678 -7.91 3.99 -5.59
C ILE A 678 -9.08 4.77 -4.98
N SER A 679 -8.80 5.58 -3.95
CA SER A 679 -9.80 6.33 -3.19
C SER A 679 -10.51 7.43 -4.00
N LYS A 680 -9.82 8.00 -5.00
CA LYS A 680 -10.35 9.00 -5.94
C LYS A 680 -11.08 8.39 -7.14
N SER A 681 -10.88 7.10 -7.43
CA SER A 681 -11.44 6.42 -8.61
C SER A 681 -12.57 5.44 -8.31
N MET A 682 -12.76 5.02 -7.05
CA MET A 682 -13.90 4.23 -6.62
C MET A 682 -15.09 5.12 -6.19
N GLU A 683 -16.28 4.77 -6.67
CA GLU A 683 -17.53 5.48 -6.38
C GLU A 683 -17.94 5.45 -4.89
N GLN A 684 -19.05 6.12 -4.56
CA GLN A 684 -19.59 6.09 -3.19
C GLN A 684 -20.27 4.74 -2.93
N VAL A 685 -19.65 3.93 -2.06
CA VAL A 685 -20.19 2.63 -1.64
C VAL A 685 -21.19 2.85 -0.52
N GLU A 686 -22.45 2.92 -0.92
CA GLU A 686 -23.59 3.04 -0.02
C GLU A 686 -23.83 1.72 0.75
N LEU A 687 -23.87 1.79 2.08
CA LEU A 687 -23.78 0.63 2.96
C LEU A 687 -25.14 -0.01 3.33
N ALA A 688 -26.25 0.62 2.97
CA ALA A 688 -27.60 0.20 3.35
C ALA A 688 -28.03 -1.17 2.79
N ASP A 689 -27.37 -1.63 1.73
CA ASP A 689 -28.02 -2.40 0.66
C ASP A 689 -27.53 -3.86 0.51
N VAL A 690 -26.81 -4.37 1.51
CA VAL A 690 -26.25 -5.73 1.54
C VAL A 690 -26.94 -6.55 2.63
N ASP A 691 -27.79 -7.50 2.22
CA ASP A 691 -28.45 -8.44 3.11
C ASP A 691 -27.43 -9.42 3.74
N PRO A 692 -27.49 -9.70 5.06
CA PRO A 692 -26.56 -10.61 5.72
C PRO A 692 -26.81 -12.08 5.34
N PRO A 693 -25.74 -12.90 5.18
CA PRO A 693 -25.85 -14.34 4.96
C PRO A 693 -26.66 -15.07 6.04
N PRO A 694 -27.26 -16.25 5.74
CA PRO A 694 -28.12 -16.98 6.67
C PRO A 694 -27.47 -17.26 8.04
N LEU A 695 -26.17 -17.58 8.05
CA LEU A 695 -25.40 -17.86 9.27
C LEU A 695 -25.35 -16.69 10.26
N LEU A 696 -25.30 -15.46 9.76
CA LEU A 696 -25.31 -14.25 10.60
C LEU A 696 -26.75 -13.81 10.91
N ARG A 697 -27.66 -13.94 9.93
CA ARG A 697 -29.07 -13.55 10.03
C ARG A 697 -29.83 -14.24 11.16
N GLN A 698 -29.42 -15.45 11.54
CA GLN A 698 -30.04 -16.23 12.62
C GLN A 698 -29.56 -15.85 14.03
N ASN A 699 -28.48 -15.08 14.16
CA ASN A 699 -27.93 -14.69 15.47
C ASN A 699 -28.31 -13.25 15.84
N SER A 700 -28.93 -13.10 17.02
CA SER A 700 -29.26 -11.82 17.66
C SER A 700 -28.14 -10.77 17.66
N GLY A 701 -26.87 -11.20 17.77
CA GLY A 701 -25.69 -10.31 17.79
C GLY A 701 -25.46 -9.56 16.48
N PHE A 702 -26.05 -10.00 15.37
CA PHE A 702 -25.91 -9.42 14.03
C PHE A 702 -27.15 -8.67 13.54
N SER A 703 -28.13 -8.40 14.42
CA SER A 703 -29.36 -7.66 14.09
C SER A 703 -29.11 -6.26 13.50
N PHE A 704 -28.00 -5.61 13.87
CA PHE A 704 -27.56 -4.33 13.30
C PHE A 704 -27.28 -4.39 11.78
N LEU A 705 -27.00 -5.58 11.21
CA LEU A 705 -26.81 -5.74 9.76
C LEU A 705 -28.13 -5.63 8.98
N LEU A 706 -29.27 -5.87 9.64
CA LEU A 706 -30.63 -5.82 9.06
C LEU A 706 -31.28 -4.43 9.15
N GLN A 707 -30.70 -3.50 9.92
CA GLN A 707 -31.18 -2.13 10.00
C GLN A 707 -30.83 -1.39 8.70
N ARG A 708 -31.86 -1.08 7.91
CA ARG A 708 -31.75 -0.14 6.78
C ARG A 708 -31.68 1.29 7.31
N SER A 709 -30.86 2.11 6.67
CA SER A 709 -30.92 3.56 6.82
C SER A 709 -32.00 4.10 5.88
N ASP A 710 -33.09 4.58 6.45
CA ASP A 710 -34.14 5.36 5.76
C ASP A 710 -33.71 6.83 5.54
#